data_AF-A0A4Q0NY54-F1
#
_entry.id   AF-A0A4Q0NY54-F1
#
_cell.length_a   1.000
_cell.length_b   1.000
_cell.length_c   1.000
_cell.angle_alpha   90.00
_cell.angle_beta   90.00
_cell.angle_gamma   90.00
#
_symmetry.space_group_name_H-M   'P 1'
#
loop_
_entity.id
_entity.type
_entity.pdbx_description
1 polymer ?
#
loop_
_entity_poly.entity_id
_entity_poly.type
_entity_poly.pdbx_seq_one_letter_code
_entity_poly.pdbx_strand_id
1 'polypeptide(L)'
;MRSLVFIVLLVFSATSIAQELRFKENKTKTLVVQDTIRLDSVSINPIDFEVYTTTGVLIDSSAYTIDYGRSLFSLKRKEARPDSLTFKYRVYPEFLTKVYFEYDPARVVNSEGNLSRVYALTEEDEKPAFKPFDGLTTSGSLVRGITSGNNQNSTLNSELDLQITGKLSEKVSLRASLQDANIPQQNGGYSQRLDEFDQIFIELYSDDWSIRAGDINLENSTSYFGRFTKKVQGLSLGGRLDNTNSETDLFATGALVRGVFTQSRFTGQEGNQGPYKLTGPNGELYVLIVSGSERVFVNGVLLERGETADYVIDYNAGELRFNPTFPITSEMRISVEYQYSEQNYTRVIAYAGGGHKTENGKLELRAHVYSESDAKNQPLLQNLNQEQVAVLQQAGDDATQMIAPSANPDAYNENKILYQKVNIQGREAFVFSNDPEAELFNVRFTQVGVNQGDYILANQNAISRIYEYVAPVNGVPQGNYAPVIRLFAPTKLQMAVIQGAYNPSEKTAISFEGTGSKQDLNLFSDLNDADNDGFAGRLRVKQRLLGNSQKQTLDAYGDLDYIQDDFRNIERTYAIEFNRDWNLPLVPEGNQTLVTSGLQYQDTALGFIDYKFEHLGFAENYTGSRNSVSGAFRHKNLRTLFNGSYLKTKADTANTSFFRLNTAAIYGLKKNWIGAKVRAESNESKNPLTKIYDPLSQRFQAYEAFVGRGDSTGVFVEVGYRYRINDSLRGNSLERVNQSNTYYVKSQLVKNKNTSLGIFANYRKLNYENQTIQAEQSLNSRLLYDQKLFKNLVRLNTVFETSSGTLPQQEFTYVKVDEGQGIFTWNDYNADGVQQLEEFEVAQFSDEADFIRVLLPNQIFVKTHQNKLSQIITLNLQQWSGKTGFKKIASHFYNQTSYLIDRKVFRSGDSFDLNPFNDSKSTLGLNLNFRNSLFFNRGKQKYTTSYTYLANSTKNLISLGLQTNELRSHQLVFLHKVKSSYLINLKADLGSNTSISENFEQRNYDLALTEISPKLSYLFSDNCRIEAFYAFNTKTNTIGDEEALTRHDLGMGFSFSEASKLSLNAQIKYIKNDFAGSAFSPVAYQILEGLQPGSNFTWNLLAQKRLTQFLDLNLSYFGRKSETTHTIHTGTVQLRAFF
;
A
#
# COMPACT_ATOMS: atom_id res chain seq x y z
N MET A 1 4.56 -42.20 79.30
CA MET A 1 3.51 -41.16 79.44
C MET A 1 2.77 -40.81 78.14
N ARG A 2 3.37 -40.87 76.93
CA ARG A 2 2.65 -40.62 75.67
C ARG A 2 1.62 -41.69 75.26
N SER A 3 1.77 -42.93 75.72
CA SER A 3 0.82 -44.02 75.39
C SER A 3 -0.45 -44.05 76.27
N LEU A 4 -0.44 -43.38 77.44
CA LEU A 4 -1.61 -43.31 78.33
C LEU A 4 -2.59 -42.21 77.87
N VAL A 5 -2.07 -41.10 77.32
CA VAL A 5 -2.88 -40.01 76.73
C VAL A 5 -3.61 -40.47 75.47
N PHE A 6 -3.03 -41.40 74.71
CA PHE A 6 -3.64 -41.96 73.50
C PHE A 6 -4.81 -42.90 73.81
N ILE A 7 -4.77 -43.64 74.94
CA ILE A 7 -5.88 -44.50 75.38
C ILE A 7 -7.00 -43.67 76.02
N VAL A 8 -6.68 -42.60 76.76
CA VAL A 8 -7.70 -41.70 77.34
C VAL A 8 -8.45 -40.90 76.25
N LEU A 9 -7.78 -40.50 75.15
CA LEU A 9 -8.43 -39.85 74.00
C LEU A 9 -9.30 -40.80 73.16
N LEU A 10 -8.97 -42.10 73.12
CA LEU A 10 -9.76 -43.13 72.43
C LEU A 10 -11.04 -43.54 73.20
N VAL A 11 -11.05 -43.42 74.53
CA VAL A 11 -12.25 -43.70 75.35
C VAL A 11 -13.19 -42.49 75.43
N PHE A 12 -12.67 -41.26 75.34
CA PHE A 12 -13.50 -40.04 75.24
C PHE A 12 -14.22 -39.89 73.90
N SER A 13 -13.71 -40.49 72.82
CA SER A 13 -14.36 -40.51 71.50
C SER A 13 -15.41 -41.63 71.35
N ALA A 14 -15.45 -42.61 72.25
CA ALA A 14 -16.46 -43.68 72.27
C ALA A 14 -17.69 -43.40 73.16
N THR A 15 -17.66 -42.35 73.98
CA THR A 15 -18.77 -42.01 74.92
C THR A 15 -19.60 -40.80 74.50
N SER A 16 -19.32 -40.20 73.33
CA SER A 16 -20.05 -39.04 72.77
C SER A 16 -21.03 -39.38 71.63
N ILE A 17 -21.32 -40.68 71.40
CA ILE A 17 -22.39 -41.14 70.48
C ILE A 17 -23.37 -42.04 71.25
N ALA A 18 -24.01 -41.46 72.25
CA ALA A 18 -25.22 -42.00 72.88
C ALA A 18 -26.26 -40.86 72.97
N GLN A 19 -26.69 -40.38 71.81
CA GLN A 19 -27.86 -39.53 71.62
C GLN A 19 -28.55 -39.95 70.32
N GLU A 20 -29.88 -40.08 70.36
CA GLU A 20 -30.80 -40.55 69.32
C GLU A 20 -30.24 -40.61 67.89
N LEU A 21 -30.13 -41.82 67.32
CA LEU A 21 -29.97 -42.03 65.87
C LEU A 21 -31.25 -41.55 65.15
N ARG A 22 -31.38 -40.23 64.95
CA ARG A 22 -32.31 -39.69 63.95
C ARG A 22 -31.72 -39.96 62.58
N PHE A 23 -32.07 -41.11 62.01
CA PHE A 23 -31.85 -41.36 60.59
C PHE A 23 -32.44 -40.18 59.81
N LYS A 24 -31.64 -39.52 58.98
CA LYS A 24 -32.09 -38.40 58.12
C LYS A 24 -33.24 -38.82 57.20
N GLU A 25 -33.39 -40.13 57.02
CA GLU A 25 -34.42 -40.82 56.28
C GLU A 25 -35.77 -40.91 57.01
N ASN A 26 -35.83 -40.66 58.32
CA ASN A 26 -37.10 -40.61 59.06
C ASN A 26 -37.77 -39.25 58.84
N LYS A 27 -38.95 -39.27 58.25
CA LYS A 27 -39.76 -38.09 57.95
C LYS A 27 -41.06 -38.10 58.75
N THR A 28 -41.51 -36.92 59.12
CA THR A 28 -42.86 -36.68 59.63
C THR A 28 -43.52 -35.64 58.75
N LYS A 29 -44.69 -35.96 58.19
CA LYS A 29 -45.48 -35.02 57.36
C LYS A 29 -46.93 -35.01 57.79
N THR A 30 -47.52 -33.82 57.81
CA THR A 30 -48.96 -33.65 58.01
C THR A 30 -49.59 -33.29 56.67
N LEU A 31 -50.55 -34.10 56.22
CA LEU A 31 -51.18 -33.94 54.91
C LEU A 31 -52.71 -33.98 55.04
N VAL A 32 -53.37 -33.19 54.20
CA VAL A 32 -54.84 -33.14 54.11
C VAL A 32 -55.37 -34.48 53.60
N VAL A 33 -56.46 -34.97 54.19
CA VAL A 33 -57.01 -36.28 53.81
C VAL A 33 -57.74 -36.20 52.47
N GLN A 34 -57.30 -37.03 51.52
CA GLN A 34 -57.91 -37.21 50.21
C GLN A 34 -58.13 -38.71 49.95
N ASP A 35 -58.78 -39.09 48.84
CA ASP A 35 -59.02 -40.51 48.50
C ASP A 35 -57.72 -41.31 48.42
N THR A 36 -56.68 -40.72 47.83
CA THR A 36 -55.32 -41.27 47.79
C THR A 36 -54.32 -40.14 48.03
N ILE A 37 -53.42 -40.32 48.98
CA ILE A 37 -52.42 -39.33 49.41
C ILE A 37 -51.04 -39.87 49.06
N ARG A 38 -50.26 -39.12 48.26
CA ARG A 38 -48.84 -39.45 48.04
C ARG A 38 -47.98 -38.85 49.14
N LEU A 39 -47.33 -39.70 49.91
CA LEU A 39 -46.56 -39.31 51.09
C LEU A 39 -45.15 -38.81 50.71
N ASP A 40 -44.49 -39.42 49.72
CA ASP A 40 -43.14 -39.02 49.28
C ASP A 40 -42.90 -39.27 47.78
N SER A 41 -41.82 -38.68 47.25
CA SER A 41 -41.44 -38.84 45.84
C SER A 41 -40.74 -40.17 45.57
N VAL A 42 -40.12 -40.75 46.61
CA VAL A 42 -39.43 -42.05 46.59
C VAL A 42 -40.19 -43.07 47.43
N SER A 43 -39.88 -44.36 47.27
CA SER A 43 -40.48 -45.45 48.05
C SER A 43 -40.23 -45.30 49.55
N ILE A 44 -41.21 -45.73 50.34
CA ILE A 44 -41.17 -45.70 51.81
C ILE A 44 -40.85 -47.10 52.33
N ASN A 45 -40.02 -47.17 53.37
CA ASN A 45 -39.74 -48.40 54.08
C ASN A 45 -40.93 -48.77 54.98
N PRO A 46 -41.44 -50.02 54.94
CA PRO A 46 -42.57 -50.44 55.78
C PRO A 46 -42.25 -50.49 57.29
N ILE A 47 -40.98 -50.48 57.66
CA ILE A 47 -40.54 -50.43 59.06
C ILE A 47 -40.76 -49.01 59.60
N ASP A 48 -41.43 -48.91 60.76
CA ASP A 48 -41.77 -47.67 61.47
C ASP A 48 -42.74 -46.71 60.73
N PHE A 49 -43.66 -47.27 59.92
CA PHE A 49 -44.77 -46.51 59.34
C PHE A 49 -45.94 -46.37 60.31
N GLU A 50 -46.23 -45.14 60.72
CA GLU A 50 -47.30 -44.82 61.66
C GLU A 50 -48.13 -43.64 61.14
N VAL A 51 -49.45 -43.71 61.37
CA VAL A 51 -50.39 -42.65 60.98
C VAL A 51 -51.10 -42.16 62.21
N TYR A 52 -51.08 -40.86 62.43
CA TYR A 52 -51.70 -40.21 63.57
C TYR A 52 -52.75 -39.20 63.09
N THR A 53 -53.79 -39.02 63.88
CA THR A 53 -54.63 -37.83 63.81
C THR A 53 -53.82 -36.59 64.23
N THR A 54 -54.25 -35.39 63.83
CA THR A 54 -53.62 -34.13 64.28
C THR A 54 -53.67 -33.91 65.80
N THR A 55 -54.55 -34.63 66.50
CA THR A 55 -54.65 -34.67 67.96
C THR A 55 -53.74 -35.72 68.62
N GLY A 56 -52.90 -36.42 67.85
CA GLY A 56 -51.89 -37.34 68.36
C GLY A 56 -52.36 -38.78 68.59
N VAL A 57 -53.57 -39.14 68.18
CA VAL A 57 -54.09 -40.52 68.29
C VAL A 57 -53.63 -41.36 67.10
N LEU A 58 -53.02 -42.52 67.36
CA LEU A 58 -52.56 -43.48 66.35
C LEU A 58 -53.76 -44.14 65.65
N ILE A 59 -53.71 -44.22 64.31
CA ILE A 59 -54.70 -44.89 63.47
C ILE A 59 -54.24 -46.32 63.20
N ASP A 60 -55.13 -47.27 63.45
CA ASP A 60 -54.86 -48.69 63.26
C ASP A 60 -54.65 -49.05 61.77
N SER A 61 -53.67 -49.93 61.51
CA SER A 61 -53.30 -50.36 60.15
C SER A 61 -54.41 -51.06 59.37
N SER A 62 -55.43 -51.61 60.04
CA SER A 62 -56.62 -52.17 59.37
C SER A 62 -57.48 -51.09 58.69
N ALA A 63 -57.41 -49.83 59.15
CA ALA A 63 -58.24 -48.71 58.71
C ALA A 63 -57.73 -48.02 57.43
N TYR A 64 -56.51 -48.34 56.98
CA TYR A 64 -55.92 -47.78 55.77
C TYR A 64 -55.25 -48.85 54.91
N THR A 65 -54.86 -48.46 53.70
CA THR A 65 -53.89 -49.19 52.89
C THR A 65 -52.75 -48.26 52.50
N ILE A 66 -51.56 -48.81 52.39
CA ILE A 66 -50.36 -48.09 51.99
C ILE A 66 -49.60 -48.93 50.96
N ASP A 67 -49.37 -48.34 49.80
CA ASP A 67 -48.42 -48.86 48.81
C ASP A 67 -47.05 -48.26 49.12
N TYR A 68 -46.21 -49.05 49.79
CA TYR A 68 -44.86 -48.65 50.20
C TYR A 68 -43.94 -48.37 49.00
N GLY A 69 -44.14 -49.04 47.86
CA GLY A 69 -43.33 -48.86 46.67
C GLY A 69 -43.60 -47.52 45.98
N ARG A 70 -44.88 -47.11 45.89
CA ARG A 70 -45.30 -45.84 45.28
C ARG A 70 -45.52 -44.70 46.27
N SER A 71 -45.43 -45.00 47.56
CA SER A 71 -45.67 -44.07 48.66
C SER A 71 -47.09 -43.50 48.65
N LEU A 72 -48.09 -44.33 48.34
CA LEU A 72 -49.50 -43.95 48.22
C LEU A 72 -50.32 -44.52 49.38
N PHE A 73 -50.87 -43.64 50.20
CA PHE A 73 -51.78 -43.96 51.30
C PHE A 73 -53.23 -43.78 50.87
N SER A 74 -54.12 -44.69 51.26
CA SER A 74 -55.57 -44.46 51.14
C SER A 74 -56.28 -44.94 52.41
N LEU A 75 -57.26 -44.16 52.86
CA LEU A 75 -58.06 -44.50 54.03
C LEU A 75 -59.27 -45.33 53.60
N LYS A 76 -59.47 -46.52 54.19
CA LYS A 76 -60.57 -47.42 53.79
C LYS A 76 -61.95 -46.90 54.19
N ARG A 77 -62.04 -46.00 55.17
CA ARG A 77 -63.30 -45.44 55.68
C ARG A 77 -63.63 -44.09 55.03
N LYS A 78 -64.84 -43.97 54.46
CA LYS A 78 -65.32 -42.75 53.77
C LYS A 78 -66.19 -41.84 54.64
N GLU A 79 -66.74 -42.35 55.73
CA GLU A 79 -67.63 -41.60 56.62
C GLU A 79 -66.84 -41.17 57.87
N ALA A 80 -66.73 -39.86 58.09
CA ALA A 80 -65.89 -39.18 59.10
C ALA A 80 -64.37 -39.19 58.84
N ARG A 81 -63.93 -38.53 57.76
CA ARG A 81 -62.51 -38.25 57.50
C ARG A 81 -62.04 -37.06 58.36
N PRO A 82 -60.91 -37.16 59.08
CA PRO A 82 -60.26 -35.99 59.66
C PRO A 82 -59.74 -35.08 58.53
N ASP A 83 -59.64 -33.77 58.78
CA ASP A 83 -59.17 -32.81 57.78
C ASP A 83 -57.71 -33.06 57.38
N SER A 84 -56.87 -33.49 58.33
CA SER A 84 -55.48 -33.84 58.10
C SER A 84 -55.01 -35.00 58.96
N LEU A 85 -53.98 -35.71 58.49
CA LEU A 85 -53.29 -36.79 59.19
C LEU A 85 -51.79 -36.55 59.21
N THR A 86 -51.15 -36.97 60.30
CA THR A 86 -49.70 -36.90 60.50
C THR A 86 -49.08 -38.27 60.29
N PHE A 87 -48.22 -38.40 59.30
CA PHE A 87 -47.53 -39.62 58.91
C PHE A 87 -46.10 -39.59 59.42
N LYS A 88 -45.69 -40.61 60.16
CA LYS A 88 -44.28 -40.87 60.48
C LYS A 88 -43.84 -42.07 59.66
N TYR A 89 -42.76 -41.91 58.91
CA TYR A 89 -42.30 -42.94 58.00
C TYR A 89 -40.83 -42.77 57.65
N ARG A 90 -40.19 -43.83 57.16
CA ARG A 90 -38.79 -43.80 56.73
C ARG A 90 -38.69 -43.94 55.21
N VAL A 91 -37.89 -43.12 54.55
CA VAL A 91 -37.59 -43.27 53.11
C VAL A 91 -36.35 -44.13 52.88
N TYR A 92 -36.21 -44.73 51.70
CA TYR A 92 -34.94 -45.38 51.34
C TYR A 92 -33.84 -44.34 51.09
N PRO A 93 -32.56 -44.66 51.38
CA PRO A 93 -31.44 -43.77 51.15
C PRO A 93 -31.34 -43.27 49.70
N GLU A 94 -30.76 -42.08 49.53
CA GLU A 94 -30.63 -41.45 48.21
C GLU A 94 -29.87 -42.35 47.21
N PHE A 95 -28.86 -43.10 47.63
CA PHE A 95 -28.10 -43.97 46.72
C PHE A 95 -28.90 -45.15 46.13
N LEU A 96 -30.04 -45.53 46.72
CA LEU A 96 -30.94 -46.57 46.18
C LEU A 96 -32.11 -45.98 45.37
N THR A 97 -32.43 -44.71 45.57
CA THR A 97 -33.62 -44.05 45.00
C THR A 97 -33.30 -42.95 43.99
N LYS A 98 -32.02 -42.57 43.89
CA LYS A 98 -31.52 -41.59 42.93
C LYS A 98 -31.51 -42.22 41.54
N VAL A 99 -32.42 -41.75 40.72
CA VAL A 99 -32.47 -42.12 39.31
C VAL A 99 -31.53 -41.17 38.57
N TYR A 100 -30.58 -41.74 37.83
CA TYR A 100 -29.70 -40.98 36.96
C TYR A 100 -30.34 -40.91 35.58
N PHE A 101 -30.45 -39.71 35.05
CA PHE A 101 -30.91 -39.47 33.69
C PHE A 101 -29.81 -38.74 32.94
N GLU A 102 -29.49 -39.16 31.71
CA GLU A 102 -28.64 -38.37 30.82
C GLU A 102 -29.33 -37.07 30.35
N TYR A 103 -30.66 -37.05 30.35
CA TYR A 103 -31.50 -35.90 29.99
C TYR A 103 -32.65 -35.71 30.97
N ASP A 104 -33.02 -34.47 31.26
CA ASP A 104 -34.09 -34.11 32.20
C ASP A 104 -35.45 -34.70 31.75
N PRO A 105 -36.04 -35.65 32.50
CA PRO A 105 -37.30 -36.29 32.12
C PRO A 105 -38.49 -35.34 32.12
N ALA A 106 -38.42 -34.18 32.78
CA ALA A 106 -39.44 -33.13 32.64
C ALA A 106 -39.48 -32.50 31.24
N ARG A 107 -38.45 -32.77 30.41
CA ARG A 107 -38.35 -32.32 29.01
C ARG A 107 -38.67 -33.43 28.00
N VAL A 108 -39.03 -34.63 28.48
CA VAL A 108 -39.42 -35.77 27.62
C VAL A 108 -40.95 -35.90 27.64
N VAL A 109 -41.58 -35.81 26.47
CA VAL A 109 -43.04 -35.82 26.32
C VAL A 109 -43.55 -37.27 26.26
N ASN A 110 -44.48 -37.65 27.14
CA ASN A 110 -45.15 -38.97 27.12
C ASN A 110 -46.35 -38.98 26.15
N SER A 111 -46.48 -40.07 25.39
CA SER A 111 -47.34 -40.21 24.19
C SER A 111 -48.85 -40.35 24.41
N GLU A 112 -49.42 -40.01 25.58
CA GLU A 112 -50.83 -40.34 25.88
C GLU A 112 -51.72 -39.14 26.29
N GLY A 113 -51.28 -37.89 26.07
CA GLY A 113 -52.07 -36.71 26.45
C GLY A 113 -51.99 -35.55 25.46
N ASN A 114 -53.10 -35.32 24.76
CA ASN A 114 -53.38 -34.16 23.89
C ASN A 114 -52.27 -33.78 22.89
N LEU A 115 -52.26 -34.46 21.74
CA LEU A 115 -51.35 -34.24 20.62
C LEU A 115 -51.44 -32.84 19.97
N SER A 116 -52.37 -31.97 20.39
CA SER A 116 -52.46 -30.58 19.91
C SER A 116 -51.42 -29.62 20.51
N ARG A 117 -50.64 -30.08 21.49
CA ARG A 117 -49.41 -29.43 21.99
C ARG A 117 -48.16 -30.29 21.78
N VAL A 118 -48.21 -31.17 20.79
CA VAL A 118 -46.98 -31.68 20.19
C VAL A 118 -46.46 -30.50 19.40
N TYR A 119 -45.46 -29.81 19.98
CA TYR A 119 -44.36 -29.39 19.12
C TYR A 119 -44.05 -30.66 18.36
N ALA A 120 -44.38 -30.68 17.07
CA ALA A 120 -43.67 -31.57 16.20
C ALA A 120 -42.21 -31.41 16.65
N LEU A 121 -41.47 -32.52 16.71
CA LEU A 121 -40.19 -32.41 16.05
C LEU A 121 -40.61 -31.94 14.65
N THR A 122 -40.73 -30.61 14.47
CA THR A 122 -39.97 -29.96 13.45
C THR A 122 -38.69 -30.77 13.51
N GLU A 123 -38.55 -31.70 12.57
CA GLU A 123 -37.46 -31.49 11.64
C GLU A 123 -37.19 -29.99 11.74
N GLU A 124 -36.12 -29.62 12.41
CA GLU A 124 -35.32 -28.67 11.70
C GLU A 124 -35.31 -29.28 10.27
N ASP A 125 -36.26 -28.90 9.39
CA ASP A 125 -36.12 -27.69 8.62
C ASP A 125 -34.90 -26.97 9.20
N GLU A 126 -33.72 -27.60 9.01
CA GLU A 126 -32.63 -27.01 8.32
C GLU A 126 -33.28 -26.37 7.08
N LYS A 127 -34.08 -25.31 7.31
CA LYS A 127 -33.92 -24.08 6.59
C LYS A 127 -32.42 -23.91 6.73
N PRO A 128 -31.66 -24.26 5.68
CA PRO A 128 -30.22 -24.28 5.76
C PRO A 128 -29.87 -22.95 6.40
N ALA A 129 -29.21 -22.99 7.57
CA ALA A 129 -28.91 -21.78 8.33
C ALA A 129 -28.38 -20.80 7.31
N PHE A 130 -29.07 -19.67 7.07
CA PHE A 130 -28.84 -18.85 5.89
C PHE A 130 -27.34 -18.64 5.73
N LYS A 131 -26.74 -19.35 4.77
CA LYS A 131 -25.33 -19.26 4.42
C LYS A 131 -25.31 -18.25 3.28
N PRO A 132 -25.07 -16.97 3.56
CA PRO A 132 -24.84 -16.03 2.48
C PRO A 132 -23.73 -16.63 1.60
N PHE A 133 -23.97 -16.66 0.29
CA PHE A 133 -23.00 -17.15 -0.69
C PHE A 133 -22.67 -18.65 -0.62
N ASP A 134 -23.61 -19.53 -0.22
CA ASP A 134 -23.41 -20.99 -0.23
C ASP A 134 -22.90 -21.49 -1.60
N GLY A 135 -21.78 -22.23 -1.61
CA GLY A 135 -21.05 -22.63 -2.82
C GLY A 135 -19.96 -21.64 -3.31
N LEU A 136 -19.84 -20.48 -2.68
CA LEU A 136 -18.80 -19.47 -2.94
C LEU A 136 -17.89 -19.32 -1.71
N THR A 137 -16.60 -19.15 -1.96
CA THR A 137 -15.64 -18.71 -0.94
C THR A 137 -15.68 -17.20 -0.88
N THR A 138 -16.14 -16.65 0.23
CA THR A 138 -16.07 -15.22 0.51
C THR A 138 -14.99 -14.93 1.53
N SER A 139 -14.37 -13.76 1.41
CA SER A 139 -13.44 -13.24 2.42
C SER A 139 -13.50 -11.73 2.42
N GLY A 140 -13.64 -11.13 3.60
CA GLY A 140 -13.61 -9.67 3.74
C GLY A 140 -14.51 -9.18 4.88
N SER A 141 -14.75 -7.88 4.93
CA SER A 141 -15.68 -7.26 5.86
C SER A 141 -16.44 -6.06 5.29
N LEU A 142 -17.66 -5.84 5.76
CA LEU A 142 -18.44 -4.62 5.54
C LEU A 142 -18.64 -3.92 6.87
N VAL A 143 -18.20 -2.69 6.96
CA VAL A 143 -18.31 -1.81 8.12
C VAL A 143 -19.26 -0.66 7.79
N ARG A 144 -20.25 -0.44 8.67
CA ARG A 144 -21.10 0.75 8.68
C ARG A 144 -21.13 1.31 10.10
N GLY A 145 -20.69 2.54 10.29
CA GLY A 145 -20.75 3.18 11.58
C GLY A 145 -21.17 4.64 11.52
N ILE A 146 -21.79 5.12 12.59
CA ILE A 146 -22.15 6.51 12.77
C ILE A 146 -21.40 6.99 14.00
N THR A 147 -20.62 8.06 13.84
CA THR A 147 -20.00 8.78 14.95
C THR A 147 -20.79 10.07 15.16
N SER A 148 -21.13 10.37 16.40
CA SER A 148 -21.78 11.62 16.77
C SER A 148 -21.22 12.12 18.09
N GLY A 149 -21.02 13.44 18.17
CA GLY A 149 -20.64 14.08 19.41
C GLY A 149 -21.30 15.44 19.58
N ASN A 150 -21.03 16.08 20.71
CA ASN A 150 -21.48 17.46 20.96
C ASN A 150 -20.44 18.52 20.53
N ASN A 151 -19.24 18.09 20.11
CA ASN A 151 -18.15 18.95 19.63
C ASN A 151 -17.72 18.59 18.19
N GLN A 152 -18.54 17.82 17.47
CA GLN A 152 -18.31 17.45 16.07
C GLN A 152 -19.65 17.13 15.42
N ASN A 153 -19.74 17.30 14.10
CA ASN A 153 -20.92 16.89 13.35
C ASN A 153 -21.08 15.35 13.32
N SER A 154 -22.31 14.88 13.07
CA SER A 154 -22.56 13.44 12.90
C SER A 154 -21.94 12.97 11.58
N THR A 155 -20.97 12.06 11.64
CA THR A 155 -20.27 11.52 10.49
C THR A 155 -20.62 10.05 10.26
N LEU A 156 -20.84 9.68 9.00
CA LEU A 156 -21.08 8.30 8.57
C LEU A 156 -19.76 7.68 8.09
N ASN A 157 -19.28 6.67 8.81
CA ASN A 157 -18.11 5.90 8.46
C ASN A 157 -18.52 4.61 7.74
N SER A 158 -18.03 4.40 6.53
CA SER A 158 -18.28 3.21 5.74
C SER A 158 -16.99 2.64 5.20
N GLU A 159 -16.86 1.32 5.29
CA GLU A 159 -15.78 0.59 4.64
C GLU A 159 -16.34 -0.74 4.12
N LEU A 160 -16.04 -1.10 2.88
CA LEU A 160 -16.31 -2.41 2.31
C LEU A 160 -14.97 -2.94 1.80
N ASP A 161 -14.65 -4.17 2.15
CA ASP A 161 -13.63 -4.99 1.50
C ASP A 161 -14.23 -6.38 1.38
N LEU A 162 -14.52 -6.85 0.17
CA LEU A 162 -15.18 -8.12 -0.07
C LEU A 162 -14.63 -8.78 -1.32
N GLN A 163 -14.01 -9.94 -1.12
CA GLN A 163 -13.59 -10.84 -2.18
C GLN A 163 -14.51 -12.06 -2.21
N ILE A 164 -14.95 -12.43 -3.41
CA ILE A 164 -15.83 -13.57 -3.65
C ILE A 164 -15.19 -14.44 -4.72
N THR A 165 -15.11 -15.75 -4.52
CA THR A 165 -14.69 -16.70 -5.57
C THR A 165 -15.39 -18.04 -5.39
N GLY A 166 -16.02 -18.57 -6.44
CA GLY A 166 -16.55 -19.93 -6.43
C GLY A 166 -17.46 -20.23 -7.59
N LYS A 167 -18.16 -21.36 -7.52
CA LYS A 167 -19.09 -21.83 -8.56
C LYS A 167 -20.53 -21.47 -8.18
N LEU A 168 -21.22 -20.70 -9.03
CA LEU A 168 -22.66 -20.46 -8.91
C LEU A 168 -23.49 -21.65 -9.43
N SER A 169 -22.92 -22.43 -10.36
CA SER A 169 -23.46 -23.70 -10.87
C SER A 169 -22.32 -24.59 -11.37
N GLU A 170 -22.60 -25.79 -11.90
CA GLU A 170 -21.54 -26.67 -12.44
C GLU A 170 -20.63 -25.98 -13.48
N LYS A 171 -21.23 -25.10 -14.30
CA LYS A 171 -20.60 -24.43 -15.45
C LYS A 171 -20.35 -22.93 -15.27
N VAL A 172 -20.90 -22.29 -14.23
CA VAL A 172 -20.78 -20.83 -14.04
C VAL A 172 -20.09 -20.54 -12.73
N SER A 173 -19.07 -19.69 -12.78
CA SER A 173 -18.26 -19.23 -11.65
C SER A 173 -18.38 -17.72 -11.47
N LEU A 174 -18.20 -17.26 -10.23
CA LEU A 174 -18.17 -15.86 -9.85
C LEU A 174 -16.80 -15.56 -9.22
N ARG A 175 -16.20 -14.45 -9.63
CA ARG A 175 -15.07 -13.82 -8.97
C ARG A 175 -15.38 -12.34 -8.77
N ALA A 176 -15.29 -11.81 -7.56
CA ALA A 176 -15.48 -10.38 -7.32
C ALA A 176 -14.46 -9.87 -6.30
N SER A 177 -14.13 -8.60 -6.42
CA SER A 177 -13.34 -7.80 -5.48
C SER A 177 -14.04 -6.46 -5.37
N LEU A 178 -14.64 -6.18 -4.23
CA LEU A 178 -15.39 -4.95 -3.97
C LEU A 178 -14.72 -4.21 -2.84
N GLN A 179 -14.37 -2.95 -3.06
CA GLN A 179 -13.75 -2.13 -2.04
C GLN A 179 -14.31 -0.72 -2.08
N ASP A 180 -14.55 -0.14 -0.91
CA ASP A 180 -15.03 1.22 -0.72
C ASP A 180 -14.50 1.70 0.64
N ALA A 181 -13.70 2.77 0.69
CA ALA A 181 -13.12 3.27 1.93
C ALA A 181 -13.07 4.81 1.94
N ASN A 182 -13.76 5.44 2.89
CA ASN A 182 -13.83 6.90 3.00
C ASN A 182 -12.73 7.53 3.88
N ILE A 183 -11.78 6.76 4.42
CA ILE A 183 -10.78 7.25 5.39
C ILE A 183 -9.42 7.46 4.70
N PRO A 184 -8.86 8.69 4.67
CA PRO A 184 -7.53 8.95 4.14
C PRO A 184 -6.46 8.17 4.94
N GLN A 185 -5.73 7.26 4.31
CA GLN A 185 -4.58 6.63 4.96
C GLN A 185 -3.33 7.50 4.81
N GLN A 186 -2.52 7.59 5.88
CA GLN A 186 -1.24 8.29 5.85
C GLN A 186 -0.07 7.32 5.73
N ASN A 187 0.83 7.60 4.78
CA ASN A 187 2.13 6.93 4.69
C ASN A 187 3.23 8.00 4.55
N GLY A 188 4.28 7.91 5.36
CA GLY A 188 5.27 9.00 5.49
C GLY A 188 4.72 10.30 6.08
N GLY A 189 3.49 10.28 6.64
CA GLY A 189 2.80 11.42 7.23
C GLY A 189 2.07 12.33 6.22
N TYR A 190 1.86 11.88 4.98
CA TYR A 190 1.02 12.57 3.99
C TYR A 190 -0.23 11.74 3.71
N SER A 191 -1.37 12.38 3.52
CA SER A 191 -2.63 11.69 3.19
C SER A 191 -2.61 11.22 1.73
N GLN A 192 -3.01 9.97 1.49
CA GLN A 192 -3.03 9.34 0.16
C GLN A 192 -4.47 9.01 -0.25
N ARG A 193 -4.80 9.23 -1.54
CA ARG A 193 -6.05 8.71 -2.13
C ARG A 193 -5.82 7.25 -2.52
N LEU A 194 -6.54 6.33 -1.89
CA LEU A 194 -6.34 4.88 -2.10
C LEU A 194 -7.02 4.32 -3.35
N ASP A 195 -7.96 5.07 -3.94
CA ASP A 195 -8.83 4.63 -5.04
C ASP A 195 -8.06 4.18 -6.30
N GLU A 196 -6.79 4.59 -6.44
CA GLU A 196 -5.91 4.20 -7.55
C GLU A 196 -5.13 2.88 -7.33
N PHE A 197 -5.15 2.28 -6.13
CA PHE A 197 -4.31 1.11 -5.81
C PHE A 197 -5.04 -0.23 -5.91
N ASP A 198 -6.34 -0.28 -5.62
CA ASP A 198 -7.11 -1.53 -5.52
C ASP A 198 -8.07 -1.75 -6.71
N GLN A 199 -8.22 -3.00 -7.15
CA GLN A 199 -9.11 -3.37 -8.26
C GLN A 199 -10.51 -3.71 -7.75
N ILE A 200 -11.51 -2.95 -8.21
CA ILE A 200 -12.92 -3.11 -7.85
C ILE A 200 -13.66 -3.71 -9.04
N PHE A 201 -13.98 -5.01 -9.02
CA PHE A 201 -14.69 -5.68 -10.12
C PHE A 201 -15.60 -6.83 -9.67
N ILE A 202 -16.54 -7.20 -10.54
CA ILE A 202 -17.35 -8.42 -10.46
C ILE A 202 -17.24 -9.13 -11.80
N GLU A 203 -16.91 -10.41 -11.80
CA GLU A 203 -16.71 -11.25 -12.98
C GLU A 203 -17.52 -12.54 -12.86
N LEU A 204 -18.46 -12.74 -13.78
CA LEU A 204 -19.15 -14.01 -14.01
C LEU A 204 -18.51 -14.69 -15.21
N TYR A 205 -18.15 -15.96 -15.10
CA TYR A 205 -17.51 -16.67 -16.19
C TYR A 205 -17.89 -18.16 -16.24
N SER A 206 -17.81 -18.72 -17.44
CA SER A 206 -17.96 -20.13 -17.76
C SER A 206 -16.73 -20.61 -18.53
N ASP A 207 -16.76 -21.82 -19.09
CA ASP A 207 -15.70 -22.33 -19.96
C ASP A 207 -15.67 -21.59 -21.31
N ASP A 208 -16.81 -21.04 -21.75
CA ASP A 208 -17.00 -20.45 -23.08
C ASP A 208 -17.37 -18.95 -23.07
N TRP A 209 -17.61 -18.33 -21.92
CA TRP A 209 -17.97 -16.90 -21.86
C TRP A 209 -17.57 -16.24 -20.55
N SER A 210 -17.42 -14.92 -20.56
CA SER A 210 -17.19 -14.10 -19.37
C SER A 210 -17.89 -12.75 -19.46
N ILE A 211 -18.32 -12.24 -18.31
CA ILE A 211 -18.93 -10.93 -18.12
C ILE A 211 -18.26 -10.30 -16.92
N ARG A 212 -17.53 -9.20 -17.12
CA ARG A 212 -16.83 -8.48 -16.06
C ARG A 212 -17.33 -7.04 -15.98
N ALA A 213 -17.75 -6.61 -14.81
CA ALA A 213 -18.13 -5.23 -14.50
C ALA A 213 -17.16 -4.62 -13.47
N GLY A 214 -16.95 -3.30 -13.52
CA GLY A 214 -15.98 -2.57 -12.70
C GLY A 214 -14.63 -2.44 -13.40
N ASP A 215 -13.54 -2.57 -12.66
CA ASP A 215 -12.17 -2.39 -13.16
C ASP A 215 -11.79 -3.50 -14.12
N ILE A 216 -11.32 -3.11 -15.30
CA ILE A 216 -10.96 -3.96 -16.42
C ILE A 216 -9.59 -3.51 -16.92
N ASN A 217 -8.70 -4.48 -17.14
CA ASN A 217 -7.46 -4.26 -17.87
C ASN A 217 -7.70 -4.66 -19.32
N LEU A 218 -7.84 -3.68 -20.20
CA LEU A 218 -7.92 -3.91 -21.63
C LEU A 218 -6.51 -4.10 -22.18
N GLU A 219 -6.27 -5.19 -22.90
CA GLU A 219 -5.00 -5.44 -23.55
C GLU A 219 -5.24 -5.98 -24.95
N ASN A 220 -4.56 -5.41 -25.94
CA ASN A 220 -4.41 -6.02 -27.25
C ASN A 220 -2.93 -6.12 -27.60
N SER A 221 -2.38 -7.32 -27.50
CA SER A 221 -1.00 -7.63 -27.90
C SER A 221 -0.91 -8.25 -29.31
N THR A 222 -2.06 -8.59 -29.91
CA THR A 222 -2.18 -9.31 -31.19
C THR A 222 -2.08 -8.41 -32.41
N SER A 223 -2.52 -7.15 -32.31
CA SER A 223 -2.39 -6.16 -33.37
C SER A 223 -1.04 -5.46 -33.31
N TYR A 224 -0.53 -5.06 -34.47
CA TYR A 224 0.70 -4.30 -34.62
C TYR A 224 0.47 -2.80 -34.42
N PHE A 225 -0.47 -2.19 -35.16
CA PHE A 225 -0.82 -0.76 -35.08
C PHE A 225 -1.88 -0.48 -34.01
N GLY A 226 -2.78 -1.42 -33.73
CA GLY A 226 -3.81 -1.34 -32.69
C GLY A 226 -3.38 -1.93 -31.34
N ARG A 227 -2.07 -1.97 -31.05
CA ARG A 227 -1.56 -2.48 -29.77
C ARG A 227 -1.80 -1.46 -28.65
N PHE A 228 -2.36 -1.91 -27.53
CA PHE A 228 -2.51 -1.07 -26.33
C PHE A 228 -2.71 -1.90 -25.05
N THR A 229 -2.55 -1.25 -23.89
CA THR A 229 -2.83 -1.79 -22.56
C THR A 229 -3.43 -0.69 -21.69
N LYS A 230 -4.73 -0.74 -21.38
CA LYS A 230 -5.41 0.35 -20.68
C LYS A 230 -6.17 -0.13 -19.44
N LYS A 231 -6.07 0.62 -18.35
CA LYS A 231 -6.87 0.39 -17.13
C LYS A 231 -8.13 1.24 -17.22
N VAL A 232 -9.30 0.60 -17.18
CA VAL A 232 -10.60 1.25 -17.39
C VAL A 232 -11.62 0.70 -16.40
N GLN A 233 -12.75 1.39 -16.22
CA GLN A 233 -13.84 0.95 -15.35
C GLN A 233 -15.15 0.88 -16.14
N GLY A 234 -15.75 -0.29 -16.29
CA GLY A 234 -16.96 -0.46 -17.11
C GLY A 234 -17.46 -1.89 -17.18
N LEU A 235 -17.99 -2.29 -18.33
CA LEU A 235 -18.51 -3.62 -18.60
C LEU A 235 -17.74 -4.26 -19.77
N SER A 236 -17.25 -5.48 -19.59
CA SER A 236 -16.59 -6.29 -20.60
C SER A 236 -17.33 -7.61 -20.75
N LEU A 237 -17.56 -8.02 -21.99
CA LEU A 237 -18.17 -9.27 -22.41
C LEU A 237 -17.15 -10.03 -23.25
N GLY A 238 -16.99 -11.32 -22.98
CA GLY A 238 -16.16 -12.24 -23.76
C GLY A 238 -16.93 -13.51 -24.05
N GLY A 239 -16.74 -14.08 -25.23
CA GLY A 239 -17.39 -15.31 -25.65
C GLY A 239 -16.50 -16.10 -26.59
N ARG A 240 -16.56 -17.43 -26.50
CA ARG A 240 -15.86 -18.38 -27.35
C ARG A 240 -16.87 -19.37 -27.91
N LEU A 241 -16.86 -19.50 -29.23
CA LEU A 241 -17.71 -20.42 -29.98
C LEU A 241 -16.81 -21.51 -30.55
N ASP A 242 -16.72 -22.63 -29.84
CA ASP A 242 -16.00 -23.82 -30.28
C ASP A 242 -16.90 -24.69 -31.17
N ASN A 243 -16.52 -24.84 -32.43
CA ASN A 243 -17.10 -25.80 -33.37
C ASN A 243 -16.08 -26.89 -33.67
N THR A 244 -16.51 -28.05 -34.16
CA THR A 244 -15.62 -29.21 -34.41
C THR A 244 -14.38 -28.89 -35.25
N ASN A 245 -14.45 -27.89 -36.15
CA ASN A 245 -13.37 -27.55 -37.08
C ASN A 245 -12.84 -26.11 -36.93
N SER A 246 -13.33 -25.33 -35.96
CA SER A 246 -12.96 -23.92 -35.81
C SER A 246 -13.26 -23.35 -34.41
N GLU A 247 -12.41 -22.44 -33.95
CA GLU A 247 -12.57 -21.68 -32.72
C GLU A 247 -12.81 -20.21 -33.09
N THR A 248 -13.85 -19.59 -32.51
CA THR A 248 -14.15 -18.17 -32.72
C THR A 248 -14.24 -17.46 -31.37
N ASP A 249 -13.43 -16.43 -31.16
CA ASP A 249 -13.49 -15.55 -29.99
C ASP A 249 -14.20 -14.23 -30.34
N LEU A 250 -15.03 -13.73 -29.42
CA LEU A 250 -15.74 -12.46 -29.53
C LEU A 250 -15.60 -11.70 -28.21
N PHE A 251 -15.45 -10.39 -28.29
CA PHE A 251 -15.44 -9.55 -27.10
C PHE A 251 -16.07 -8.18 -27.38
N ALA A 252 -16.61 -7.56 -26.33
CA ALA A 252 -17.11 -6.19 -26.36
C ALA A 252 -16.96 -5.55 -24.98
N THR A 253 -16.45 -4.33 -24.92
CA THR A 253 -16.22 -3.58 -23.70
C THR A 253 -16.71 -2.14 -23.88
N GLY A 254 -17.44 -1.63 -22.90
CA GLY A 254 -17.77 -0.20 -22.76
C GLY A 254 -17.38 0.27 -21.36
N ALA A 255 -16.56 1.31 -21.25
CA ALA A 255 -15.99 1.74 -19.97
C ALA A 255 -15.68 3.23 -19.91
N LEU A 256 -15.28 3.71 -18.74
CA LEU A 256 -14.67 5.00 -18.47
C LEU A 256 -13.16 4.85 -18.31
N VAL A 257 -12.39 5.80 -18.81
CA VAL A 257 -10.92 5.81 -18.72
C VAL A 257 -10.48 6.40 -17.37
N ARG A 258 -9.57 5.72 -16.66
CA ARG A 258 -9.03 6.19 -15.37
C ARG A 258 -7.88 7.19 -15.51
N GLY A 259 -7.11 7.10 -16.59
CA GLY A 259 -5.96 7.98 -16.81
C GLY A 259 -5.51 8.01 -18.26
N VAL A 260 -4.73 9.04 -18.59
CA VAL A 260 -4.22 9.30 -19.94
C VAL A 260 -2.75 8.90 -19.99
N PHE A 261 -2.34 8.31 -21.10
CA PHE A 261 -0.94 7.94 -21.31
C PHE A 261 -0.06 9.16 -21.49
N THR A 262 1.07 9.16 -20.80
CA THR A 262 2.13 10.15 -20.97
C THR A 262 3.50 9.49 -20.94
N GLN A 263 4.51 10.25 -21.36
CA GLN A 263 5.88 9.83 -21.34
C GLN A 263 6.80 10.94 -20.82
N SER A 264 7.61 10.61 -19.82
CA SER A 264 8.77 11.41 -19.40
C SER A 264 10.06 10.89 -20.05
N ARG A 265 10.87 11.77 -20.62
CA ARG A 265 12.21 11.46 -21.16
C ARG A 265 13.25 12.36 -20.51
N PHE A 266 14.28 11.77 -19.91
CA PHE A 266 15.40 12.51 -19.33
C PHE A 266 16.68 11.69 -19.38
N THR A 267 17.82 12.37 -19.23
CA THR A 267 19.12 11.69 -19.13
C THR A 267 19.47 11.51 -17.65
N GLY A 268 20.04 10.35 -17.30
CA GLY A 268 20.54 10.10 -15.96
C GLY A 268 21.56 11.15 -15.53
N GLN A 269 21.67 11.39 -14.23
CA GLN A 269 22.74 12.24 -13.68
C GLN A 269 23.83 11.35 -13.10
N GLU A 270 25.11 11.73 -13.29
CA GLU A 270 26.23 10.91 -12.81
C GLU A 270 26.12 10.66 -11.31
N GLY A 271 26.15 9.39 -10.92
CA GLY A 271 26.08 9.00 -9.50
C GLY A 271 24.78 9.40 -8.80
N ASN A 272 23.66 9.60 -9.50
CA ASN A 272 22.36 9.88 -8.88
C ASN A 272 21.40 8.70 -9.08
N GLN A 273 21.11 7.94 -8.03
CA GLN A 273 20.09 6.87 -8.05
C GLN A 273 18.65 7.40 -7.94
N GLY A 274 18.45 8.71 -7.89
CA GLY A 274 17.16 9.35 -7.69
C GLY A 274 16.94 9.80 -6.24
N PRO A 275 15.70 10.22 -5.91
CA PRO A 275 14.52 10.17 -6.77
C PRO A 275 14.59 11.11 -7.98
N TYR A 276 14.00 10.68 -9.11
CA TYR A 276 13.80 11.45 -10.33
C TYR A 276 12.31 11.79 -10.46
N LYS A 277 11.98 13.08 -10.61
CA LYS A 277 10.61 13.55 -10.73
C LYS A 277 10.03 13.25 -12.11
N LEU A 278 8.83 12.67 -12.14
CA LEU A 278 8.01 12.48 -13.34
C LEU A 278 7.03 13.65 -13.45
N THR A 279 6.79 14.13 -14.67
CA THR A 279 5.97 15.32 -14.94
C THR A 279 4.86 15.06 -15.94
N GLY A 280 3.77 15.81 -15.87
CA GLY A 280 2.71 15.74 -16.87
C GLY A 280 3.18 16.23 -18.25
N PRO A 281 2.39 16.00 -19.31
CA PRO A 281 2.72 16.40 -20.68
C PRO A 281 3.07 17.88 -20.83
N ASN A 282 2.55 18.74 -19.95
CA ASN A 282 2.74 20.19 -20.01
C ASN A 282 3.65 20.71 -18.89
N GLY A 283 4.42 19.82 -18.25
CA GLY A 283 5.33 20.18 -17.16
C GLY A 283 4.66 20.24 -15.79
N GLU A 284 3.45 19.69 -15.64
CA GLU A 284 2.79 19.55 -14.35
C GLU A 284 3.65 18.70 -13.42
N LEU A 285 4.06 19.26 -12.28
CA LEU A 285 4.89 18.53 -11.33
C LEU A 285 4.06 17.65 -10.39
N TYR A 286 2.78 17.95 -10.21
CA TYR A 286 1.88 17.08 -9.46
C TYR A 286 1.11 16.21 -10.44
N VAL A 287 1.63 15.01 -10.67
CA VAL A 287 0.94 13.97 -11.45
C VAL A 287 0.65 12.79 -10.55
N LEU A 288 -0.63 12.45 -10.41
CA LEU A 288 -1.04 11.22 -9.76
C LEU A 288 -0.88 10.09 -10.79
N ILE A 289 0.09 9.23 -10.56
CA ILE A 289 0.44 8.15 -11.49
C ILE A 289 -0.39 6.92 -11.14
N VAL A 290 -1.13 6.41 -12.12
CA VAL A 290 -1.93 5.19 -11.96
C VAL A 290 -0.99 4.04 -11.60
N SER A 291 -1.19 3.45 -10.43
CA SER A 291 -0.31 2.41 -9.89
C SER A 291 -0.13 1.23 -10.86
N GLY A 292 1.12 0.87 -11.13
CA GLY A 292 1.49 -0.22 -12.05
C GLY A 292 1.16 0.02 -13.52
N SER A 293 0.90 1.26 -13.92
CA SER A 293 0.85 1.64 -15.34
C SER A 293 2.23 1.93 -15.93
N GLU A 294 3.26 2.09 -15.09
CA GLU A 294 4.55 2.57 -15.52
C GLU A 294 5.42 1.50 -16.21
N ARG A 295 6.12 1.92 -17.27
CA ARG A 295 7.15 1.17 -17.97
C ARG A 295 8.41 2.03 -18.03
N VAL A 296 9.42 1.65 -17.25
CA VAL A 296 10.71 2.35 -17.19
C VAL A 296 11.70 1.69 -18.14
N PHE A 297 12.25 2.48 -19.07
CA PHE A 297 13.25 2.07 -20.03
C PHE A 297 14.57 2.82 -19.80
N VAL A 298 15.69 2.10 -19.79
CA VAL A 298 17.03 2.69 -19.77
C VAL A 298 17.81 2.25 -21.00
N ASN A 299 18.19 3.21 -21.85
CA ASN A 299 18.79 2.98 -23.17
C ASN A 299 17.97 1.99 -24.03
N GLY A 300 16.65 2.06 -23.95
CA GLY A 300 15.71 1.18 -24.64
C GLY A 300 15.44 -0.18 -23.98
N VAL A 301 16.07 -0.49 -22.85
CA VAL A 301 15.86 -1.74 -22.09
C VAL A 301 14.79 -1.52 -21.02
N LEU A 302 13.72 -2.30 -21.04
CA LEU A 302 12.68 -2.31 -20.00
C LEU A 302 13.25 -2.84 -18.69
N LEU A 303 13.00 -2.14 -17.59
CA LEU A 303 13.45 -2.49 -16.25
C LEU A 303 12.35 -3.13 -15.41
N GLU A 304 12.75 -3.89 -14.39
CA GLU A 304 11.83 -4.52 -13.44
C GLU A 304 11.66 -3.71 -12.14
N ARG A 305 10.41 -3.55 -11.72
CA ARG A 305 10.06 -2.86 -10.47
C ARG A 305 10.19 -3.78 -9.25
N GLY A 306 10.77 -3.28 -8.16
CA GLY A 306 10.77 -3.90 -6.83
C GLY A 306 11.99 -3.54 -5.99
N GLU A 307 11.89 -3.68 -4.66
CA GLU A 307 13.00 -3.40 -3.71
C GLU A 307 14.27 -4.22 -3.99
N THR A 308 14.09 -5.42 -4.55
CA THR A 308 15.19 -6.33 -4.93
C THR A 308 15.48 -6.33 -6.44
N ALA A 309 14.73 -5.57 -7.25
CA ALA A 309 14.83 -5.52 -8.71
C ALA A 309 15.67 -4.31 -9.17
N ASP A 310 15.28 -3.63 -10.25
CA ASP A 310 16.07 -2.52 -10.83
C ASP A 310 15.69 -1.14 -10.26
N TYR A 311 14.40 -0.91 -10.00
CA TYR A 311 13.90 0.38 -9.49
C TYR A 311 12.66 0.25 -8.60
N VAL A 312 12.34 1.33 -7.91
CA VAL A 312 11.09 1.55 -7.16
C VAL A 312 10.51 2.93 -7.53
N ILE A 313 9.20 3.09 -7.41
CA ILE A 313 8.49 4.34 -7.71
C ILE A 313 7.61 4.72 -6.52
N ASP A 314 7.60 6.00 -6.18
CA ASP A 314 6.61 6.61 -5.30
C ASP A 314 5.51 7.22 -6.18
N TYR A 315 4.33 6.61 -6.19
CA TYR A 315 3.20 7.03 -7.02
C TYR A 315 2.58 8.36 -6.59
N ASN A 316 2.65 8.69 -5.30
CA ASN A 316 2.07 9.92 -4.77
C ASN A 316 2.99 11.11 -5.01
N ALA A 317 4.30 10.90 -4.83
CA ALA A 317 5.29 11.90 -5.17
C ALA A 317 5.58 11.95 -6.68
N GLY A 318 5.17 10.95 -7.48
CA GLY A 318 5.54 10.84 -8.88
C GLY A 318 7.06 10.76 -9.06
N GLU A 319 7.74 9.98 -8.20
CA GLU A 319 9.20 9.96 -8.10
C GLU A 319 9.78 8.56 -8.33
N LEU A 320 10.75 8.45 -9.23
CA LEU A 320 11.43 7.20 -9.60
C LEU A 320 12.80 7.07 -8.92
N ARG A 321 13.08 5.96 -8.23
CA ARG A 321 14.39 5.68 -7.61
C ARG A 321 14.95 4.34 -8.10
N PHE A 322 16.20 4.33 -8.53
CA PHE A 322 16.91 3.12 -8.95
C PHE A 322 17.60 2.44 -7.77
N ASN A 323 17.64 1.11 -7.79
CA ASN A 323 18.29 0.35 -6.74
C ASN A 323 19.83 0.42 -6.90
N PRO A 324 20.60 0.31 -5.80
CA PRO A 324 22.06 0.33 -5.87
C PRO A 324 22.67 -0.74 -6.80
N THR A 325 21.93 -1.82 -7.07
CA THR A 325 22.31 -2.90 -8.00
C THR A 325 22.19 -2.54 -9.47
N PHE A 326 21.55 -1.42 -9.81
CA PHE A 326 21.43 -0.87 -11.16
C PHE A 326 21.97 0.59 -11.20
N PRO A 327 23.30 0.79 -11.20
CA PRO A 327 23.89 2.14 -11.10
C PRO A 327 23.62 3.02 -12.33
N ILE A 328 22.90 4.12 -12.12
CA ILE A 328 22.69 5.18 -13.13
C ILE A 328 23.95 6.01 -13.39
N THR A 329 24.18 6.35 -14.67
CA THR A 329 25.27 7.22 -15.14
C THR A 329 24.74 8.34 -16.04
N SER A 330 25.57 9.36 -16.24
CA SER A 330 25.27 10.53 -17.09
C SER A 330 25.02 10.22 -18.58
N GLU A 331 25.39 9.02 -19.06
CA GLU A 331 25.19 8.62 -20.45
C GLU A 331 23.95 7.75 -20.68
N MET A 332 23.14 7.52 -19.64
CA MET A 332 21.94 6.70 -19.72
C MET A 332 20.72 7.53 -20.09
N ARG A 333 20.03 7.17 -21.17
CA ARG A 333 18.72 7.74 -21.52
C ARG A 333 17.63 7.00 -20.79
N ILE A 334 16.83 7.72 -20.02
CA ILE A 334 15.74 7.18 -19.23
C ILE A 334 14.44 7.64 -19.88
N SER A 335 13.57 6.69 -20.18
CA SER A 335 12.23 6.94 -20.71
C SER A 335 11.24 6.23 -19.84
N VAL A 336 10.25 6.94 -19.32
CA VAL A 336 9.23 6.38 -18.44
C VAL A 336 7.88 6.67 -19.07
N GLU A 337 7.17 5.61 -19.47
CA GLU A 337 5.78 5.70 -19.90
C GLU A 337 4.89 5.35 -18.72
N TYR A 338 3.78 6.05 -18.54
CA TYR A 338 2.83 5.79 -17.46
C TYR A 338 1.48 6.42 -17.79
N GLN A 339 0.43 6.00 -17.08
CA GLN A 339 -0.84 6.67 -17.09
C GLN A 339 -0.90 7.62 -15.90
N TYR A 340 -1.36 8.84 -16.12
CA TYR A 340 -1.63 9.79 -15.06
C TYR A 340 -3.11 10.17 -15.04
N SER A 341 -3.61 10.49 -13.85
CA SER A 341 -5.01 10.86 -13.61
C SER A 341 -5.27 12.26 -14.18
N GLU A 342 -5.58 12.34 -15.47
CA GLU A 342 -6.01 13.58 -16.12
C GLU A 342 -7.54 13.68 -16.04
N GLN A 343 -8.05 14.43 -15.07
CA GLN A 343 -9.49 14.54 -14.82
C GLN A 343 -10.08 15.81 -15.46
N ASN A 344 -9.74 16.16 -16.71
CA ASN A 344 -10.32 17.35 -17.34
C ASN A 344 -11.76 17.09 -17.83
N TYR A 345 -12.02 15.93 -18.45
CA TYR A 345 -13.33 15.49 -18.93
C TYR A 345 -13.60 14.03 -18.57
N THR A 346 -14.88 13.65 -18.44
CA THR A 346 -15.24 12.22 -18.42
C THR A 346 -14.93 11.61 -19.78
N ARG A 347 -14.09 10.57 -19.81
CA ARG A 347 -13.67 9.92 -21.04
C ARG A 347 -14.25 8.52 -21.17
N VAL A 348 -14.97 8.27 -22.26
CA VAL A 348 -15.63 6.99 -22.55
C VAL A 348 -14.80 6.20 -23.55
N ILE A 349 -14.67 4.90 -23.32
CA ILE A 349 -14.05 3.95 -24.23
C ILE A 349 -15.03 2.85 -24.64
N ALA A 350 -15.04 2.51 -25.92
CA ALA A 350 -15.73 1.36 -26.48
C ALA A 350 -14.73 0.53 -27.30
N TYR A 351 -14.63 -0.76 -27.00
CA TYR A 351 -13.70 -1.67 -27.65
C TYR A 351 -14.40 -3.00 -27.95
N ALA A 352 -14.47 -3.41 -29.20
CA ALA A 352 -15.16 -4.65 -29.57
C ALA A 352 -14.47 -5.32 -30.74
N GLY A 353 -14.58 -6.64 -30.83
CA GLY A 353 -13.94 -7.39 -31.90
C GLY A 353 -14.14 -8.89 -31.78
N GLY A 354 -13.43 -9.59 -32.65
CA GLY A 354 -13.43 -11.04 -32.65
C GLY A 354 -12.33 -11.63 -33.51
N GLY A 355 -12.04 -12.90 -33.24
CA GLY A 355 -11.10 -13.73 -33.97
C GLY A 355 -11.75 -15.03 -34.43
N HIS A 356 -11.30 -15.54 -35.57
CA HIS A 356 -11.69 -16.85 -36.08
C HIS A 356 -10.44 -17.61 -36.48
N LYS A 357 -10.30 -18.84 -35.98
CA LYS A 357 -9.17 -19.73 -36.24
C LYS A 357 -9.64 -21.10 -36.68
N THR A 358 -9.04 -21.63 -37.74
CA THR A 358 -9.30 -23.00 -38.20
C THR A 358 -8.56 -24.02 -37.34
N GLU A 359 -9.15 -25.20 -37.09
CA GLU A 359 -8.54 -26.25 -36.24
C GLU A 359 -7.12 -26.66 -36.70
N ASN A 360 -6.92 -26.73 -38.01
CA ASN A 360 -5.62 -27.03 -38.62
C ASN A 360 -4.58 -25.90 -38.50
N GLY A 361 -4.92 -24.77 -37.88
CA GLY A 361 -4.05 -23.61 -37.66
C GLY A 361 -3.60 -22.89 -38.94
N LYS A 362 -4.21 -23.21 -40.10
CA LYS A 362 -3.81 -22.64 -41.39
C LYS A 362 -4.32 -21.23 -41.59
N LEU A 363 -5.47 -20.86 -41.04
CA LEU A 363 -6.05 -19.53 -41.18
C LEU A 363 -6.45 -18.99 -39.81
N GLU A 364 -6.03 -17.77 -39.53
CA GLU A 364 -6.48 -16.95 -38.40
C GLU A 364 -6.88 -15.58 -38.96
N LEU A 365 -8.07 -15.11 -38.63
CA LEU A 365 -8.58 -13.79 -38.99
C LEU A 365 -9.05 -13.09 -37.73
N ARG A 366 -8.73 -11.81 -37.56
CA ARG A 366 -9.23 -10.99 -36.46
C ARG A 366 -9.65 -9.61 -36.96
N ALA A 367 -10.71 -9.07 -36.38
CA ALA A 367 -11.15 -7.71 -36.62
C ALA A 367 -11.60 -7.08 -35.31
N HIS A 368 -11.28 -5.81 -35.09
CA HIS A 368 -11.70 -5.08 -33.91
C HIS A 368 -11.82 -3.58 -34.17
N VAL A 369 -12.61 -2.91 -33.34
CA VAL A 369 -12.81 -1.48 -33.32
C VAL A 369 -12.54 -0.94 -31.92
N TYR A 370 -11.96 0.25 -31.87
CA TYR A 370 -11.63 0.99 -30.66
C TYR A 370 -12.17 2.41 -30.83
N SER A 371 -12.78 2.96 -29.80
CA SER A 371 -13.23 4.35 -29.76
C SER A 371 -13.02 4.88 -28.35
N GLU A 372 -12.30 5.99 -28.22
CA GLU A 372 -12.08 6.73 -26.99
C GLU A 372 -12.46 8.18 -27.25
N SER A 373 -13.35 8.75 -26.44
CA SER A 373 -13.85 10.11 -26.66
C SER A 373 -14.15 10.79 -25.33
N ASP A 374 -13.75 12.05 -25.23
CA ASP A 374 -14.14 12.93 -24.12
C ASP A 374 -15.60 13.38 -24.25
N ALA A 375 -16.30 13.39 -23.13
CA ALA A 375 -17.65 13.93 -23.04
C ALA A 375 -17.58 15.46 -22.89
N LYS A 376 -17.69 16.18 -24.02
CA LYS A 376 -17.62 17.65 -24.06
C LYS A 376 -18.55 18.40 -23.09
N ASN A 377 -19.64 17.76 -22.66
CA ASN A 377 -20.64 18.33 -21.74
C ASN A 377 -20.47 17.86 -20.27
N GLN A 378 -19.41 17.12 -19.95
CA GLN A 378 -19.13 16.61 -18.60
C GLN A 378 -17.65 16.91 -18.21
N PRO A 379 -17.28 18.20 -18.06
CA PRO A 379 -16.00 18.56 -17.46
C PRO A 379 -15.93 18.09 -16.00
N LEU A 380 -14.72 17.75 -15.55
CA LEU A 380 -14.46 17.25 -14.19
C LEU A 380 -13.66 18.28 -13.37
N LEU A 381 -12.39 18.51 -13.67
CA LEU A 381 -11.54 19.49 -12.97
C LEU A 381 -11.54 20.89 -13.61
N GLN A 382 -11.99 21.00 -14.86
CA GLN A 382 -12.02 22.26 -15.61
C GLN A 382 -13.46 22.74 -15.79
N ASN A 383 -13.98 23.49 -14.82
CA ASN A 383 -15.27 24.15 -14.97
C ASN A 383 -15.14 25.31 -15.97
N LEU A 384 -15.66 25.11 -17.19
CA LEU A 384 -15.61 26.09 -18.26
C LEU A 384 -16.80 27.06 -18.19
N ASN A 385 -16.51 28.36 -18.26
CA ASN A 385 -17.52 29.39 -18.52
C ASN A 385 -17.69 29.64 -20.04
N GLN A 386 -18.67 30.45 -20.43
CA GLN A 386 -18.96 30.71 -21.85
C GLN A 386 -17.79 31.37 -22.59
N GLU A 387 -17.05 32.26 -21.94
CA GLU A 387 -15.88 32.92 -22.53
C GLU A 387 -14.75 31.91 -22.80
N GLN A 388 -14.51 31.00 -21.86
CA GLN A 388 -13.51 29.94 -21.99
C GLN A 388 -13.89 28.91 -23.07
N VAL A 389 -15.18 28.60 -23.22
CA VAL A 389 -15.65 27.78 -24.35
C VAL A 389 -15.41 28.49 -25.67
N ALA A 390 -15.69 29.79 -25.76
CA ALA A 390 -15.42 30.57 -26.97
C ALA A 390 -13.92 30.60 -27.34
N VAL A 391 -13.03 30.67 -26.34
CA VAL A 391 -11.57 30.51 -26.54
C VAL A 391 -11.25 29.15 -27.17
N LEU A 392 -11.79 28.05 -26.63
CA LEU A 392 -11.58 26.71 -27.20
C LEU A 392 -12.13 26.59 -28.63
N GLN A 393 -13.28 27.20 -28.94
CA GLN A 393 -13.84 27.20 -30.30
C GLN A 393 -12.99 27.95 -31.32
N GLN A 394 -12.34 29.04 -30.89
CA GLN A 394 -11.49 29.85 -31.76
C GLN A 394 -10.08 29.30 -31.92
N ALA A 395 -9.61 28.49 -30.96
CA ALA A 395 -8.26 27.94 -30.94
C ALA A 395 -8.01 26.85 -32.01
N GLY A 396 -9.04 26.19 -32.53
CA GLY A 396 -8.86 24.99 -33.36
C GLY A 396 -8.08 23.93 -32.59
N ASP A 397 -7.10 23.30 -33.23
CA ASP A 397 -6.21 22.33 -32.59
C ASP A 397 -4.98 22.97 -31.90
N ASP A 398 -4.82 24.29 -31.95
CA ASP A 398 -3.65 24.98 -31.41
C ASP A 398 -3.75 25.18 -29.89
N ALA A 399 -3.10 24.29 -29.16
CA ALA A 399 -3.04 24.34 -27.69
C ALA A 399 -2.35 25.62 -27.13
N THR A 400 -1.61 26.38 -27.95
CA THR A 400 -1.01 27.66 -27.52
C THR A 400 -2.02 28.81 -27.47
N GLN A 401 -3.14 28.68 -28.20
CA GLN A 401 -4.25 29.64 -28.17
C GLN A 401 -5.30 29.30 -27.10
N MET A 402 -5.21 28.14 -26.45
CA MET A 402 -6.13 27.69 -25.41
C MET A 402 -5.78 28.30 -24.03
N ILE A 403 -5.74 29.62 -23.93
CA ILE A 403 -5.40 30.37 -22.70
C ILE A 403 -6.52 31.35 -22.36
N ALA A 404 -6.96 31.39 -21.11
CA ALA A 404 -8.01 32.29 -20.64
C ALA A 404 -7.65 32.98 -19.31
N PRO A 405 -8.27 34.14 -19.00
CA PRO A 405 -8.17 34.76 -17.67
C PRO A 405 -8.62 33.80 -16.56
N SER A 406 -7.94 33.83 -15.40
CA SER A 406 -8.19 32.89 -14.30
C SER A 406 -9.06 33.43 -13.16
N ALA A 407 -9.25 34.75 -13.11
CA ALA A 407 -9.89 35.42 -11.99
C ALA A 407 -11.42 35.20 -11.96
N ASN A 408 -11.94 34.72 -10.84
CA ASN A 408 -13.38 34.58 -10.61
C ASN A 408 -13.75 35.19 -9.25
N PRO A 409 -14.87 35.93 -9.14
CA PRO A 409 -15.36 36.43 -7.84
C PRO A 409 -15.61 35.27 -6.86
N ASP A 410 -15.22 35.45 -5.60
CA ASP A 410 -15.40 34.45 -4.54
C ASP A 410 -15.69 35.14 -3.19
N ALA A 411 -16.36 34.45 -2.27
CA ALA A 411 -16.67 35.00 -0.95
C ALA A 411 -15.47 34.86 -0.01
N TYR A 412 -15.36 35.78 0.96
CA TYR A 412 -14.34 35.70 1.99
C TYR A 412 -14.38 34.36 2.72
N ASN A 413 -13.21 33.74 2.87
CA ASN A 413 -13.02 32.51 3.62
C ASN A 413 -11.60 32.52 4.18
N GLU A 414 -11.48 32.35 5.50
CA GLU A 414 -10.20 32.27 6.22
C GLU A 414 -9.26 31.15 5.71
N ASN A 415 -9.82 30.11 5.07
CA ASN A 415 -9.08 28.99 4.52
C ASN A 415 -8.68 29.19 3.03
N LYS A 416 -8.87 30.39 2.47
CA LYS A 416 -8.54 30.72 1.06
C LYS A 416 -7.65 31.96 0.97
N ILE A 417 -6.73 31.95 0.01
CA ILE A 417 -5.99 33.15 -0.39
C ILE A 417 -6.78 33.84 -1.50
N LEU A 418 -7.27 35.03 -1.20
CA LEU A 418 -8.11 35.83 -2.09
C LEU A 418 -7.43 37.15 -2.44
N TYR A 419 -7.81 37.72 -3.57
CA TYR A 419 -7.22 38.94 -4.10
C TYR A 419 -8.30 39.98 -4.39
N GLN A 420 -8.04 41.22 -4.05
CA GLN A 420 -8.82 42.35 -4.52
C GLN A 420 -8.31 42.80 -5.89
N LYS A 421 -9.21 43.07 -6.82
CA LYS A 421 -8.86 43.70 -8.10
C LYS A 421 -8.65 45.19 -7.89
N VAL A 422 -7.46 45.69 -8.20
CA VAL A 422 -7.08 47.11 -8.10
C VAL A 422 -6.48 47.60 -9.42
N ASN A 423 -6.50 48.91 -9.65
CA ASN A 423 -5.84 49.51 -10.81
C ASN A 423 -4.55 50.21 -10.37
N ILE A 424 -3.40 49.70 -10.83
CA ILE A 424 -2.08 50.25 -10.52
C ILE A 424 -1.49 50.80 -11.83
N GLN A 425 -1.27 52.12 -11.89
CA GLN A 425 -0.69 52.81 -13.05
C GLN A 425 -1.43 52.56 -14.38
N GLY A 426 -2.76 52.41 -14.35
CA GLY A 426 -3.59 52.19 -15.54
C GLY A 426 -3.69 50.72 -15.99
N ARG A 427 -3.15 49.77 -15.21
CA ARG A 427 -3.27 48.33 -15.42
C ARG A 427 -4.04 47.67 -14.28
N GLU A 428 -4.92 46.73 -14.62
CA GLU A 428 -5.57 45.89 -13.61
C GLU A 428 -4.56 44.93 -12.98
N ALA A 429 -4.55 44.89 -11.65
CA ALA A 429 -3.71 44.02 -10.84
C ALA A 429 -4.54 43.39 -9.71
N PHE A 430 -4.13 42.22 -9.26
CA PHE A 430 -4.75 41.48 -8.17
C PHE A 430 -3.84 41.55 -6.95
N VAL A 431 -4.30 42.17 -5.87
CA VAL A 431 -3.53 42.35 -4.63
C VAL A 431 -4.18 41.53 -3.53
N PHE A 432 -3.38 40.76 -2.78
CA PHE A 432 -3.88 39.93 -1.69
C PHE A 432 -4.70 40.75 -0.67
N SER A 433 -5.85 40.24 -0.26
CA SER A 433 -6.72 40.88 0.73
C SER A 433 -7.44 39.86 1.60
N ASN A 434 -7.52 40.14 2.90
CA ASN A 434 -8.29 39.42 3.90
C ASN A 434 -9.47 40.23 4.45
N ASP A 435 -9.86 41.32 3.78
CA ASP A 435 -11.00 42.15 4.16
C ASP A 435 -12.32 41.46 3.77
N PRO A 436 -13.18 41.04 4.73
CA PRO A 436 -14.45 40.39 4.43
C PRO A 436 -15.44 41.28 3.66
N GLU A 437 -15.26 42.60 3.70
CA GLU A 437 -16.15 43.58 3.06
C GLU A 437 -15.69 43.96 1.63
N ALA A 438 -14.50 43.51 1.21
CA ALA A 438 -13.97 43.78 -0.13
C ALA A 438 -14.58 42.85 -1.19
N GLU A 439 -14.60 43.30 -2.45
CA GLU A 439 -14.87 42.42 -3.59
C GLU A 439 -13.63 41.55 -3.86
N LEU A 440 -13.73 40.26 -3.52
CA LEU A 440 -12.63 39.33 -3.55
C LEU A 440 -12.72 38.39 -4.76
N PHE A 441 -11.53 38.05 -5.28
CA PHE A 441 -11.35 37.18 -6.43
C PHE A 441 -10.46 36.01 -6.04
N ASN A 442 -10.86 34.82 -6.47
CA ASN A 442 -10.01 33.65 -6.53
C ASN A 442 -9.24 33.68 -7.86
N VAL A 443 -7.90 33.81 -7.79
CA VAL A 443 -7.04 34.01 -8.95
C VAL A 443 -6.00 32.90 -8.99
N ARG A 444 -5.90 32.20 -10.13
CA ARG A 444 -4.82 31.21 -10.36
C ARG A 444 -3.69 31.86 -11.15
N PHE A 445 -2.48 31.76 -10.63
CA PHE A 445 -1.27 32.29 -11.26
C PHE A 445 -0.50 31.16 -11.95
N THR A 446 -0.30 31.27 -13.26
CA THR A 446 0.49 30.32 -14.04
C THR A 446 1.89 30.88 -14.26
N GLN A 447 2.91 30.03 -14.11
CA GLN A 447 4.29 30.40 -14.41
C GLN A 447 4.46 30.53 -15.92
N VAL A 448 4.76 31.74 -16.40
CA VAL A 448 4.92 32.05 -17.82
C VAL A 448 6.39 32.16 -18.24
N GLY A 449 7.32 32.12 -17.28
CA GLY A 449 8.76 32.20 -17.54
C GLY A 449 9.38 33.49 -17.01
N VAL A 450 10.71 33.53 -16.96
CA VAL A 450 11.44 34.66 -16.33
C VAL A 450 11.20 35.95 -17.10
N ASN A 451 10.75 37.00 -16.40
CA ASN A 451 10.41 38.31 -16.99
C ASN A 451 9.31 38.26 -18.08
N GLN A 452 8.43 37.26 -18.02
CA GLN A 452 7.30 37.12 -18.95
C GLN A 452 5.94 37.36 -18.27
N GLY A 453 5.92 37.65 -16.97
CA GLY A 453 4.70 37.94 -16.21
C GLY A 453 4.85 39.14 -15.29
N ASP A 454 3.75 39.56 -14.69
CA ASP A 454 3.69 40.76 -13.84
C ASP A 454 3.64 40.41 -12.33
N TYR A 455 3.86 39.15 -11.94
CA TYR A 455 3.77 38.69 -10.55
C TYR A 455 4.99 37.88 -10.09
N ILE A 456 5.35 38.05 -8.81
CA ILE A 456 6.35 37.26 -8.08
C ILE A 456 5.73 36.58 -6.87
N LEU A 457 6.41 35.57 -6.31
CA LEU A 457 5.96 34.87 -5.10
C LEU A 457 6.43 35.63 -3.84
N ALA A 458 5.51 36.06 -2.98
CA ALA A 458 5.78 36.92 -1.82
C ALA A 458 5.91 36.18 -0.48
N ASN A 459 5.08 35.16 -0.22
CA ASN A 459 5.09 34.40 1.04
C ASN A 459 5.11 32.88 0.79
N GLN A 460 6.00 32.17 1.49
CA GLN A 460 6.20 30.71 1.41
C GLN A 460 5.77 29.96 2.69
N ASN A 461 5.48 30.66 3.80
CA ASN A 461 5.16 30.04 5.10
C ASN A 461 3.64 29.85 5.31
N ALA A 462 2.81 30.57 4.56
CA ALA A 462 1.37 30.35 4.55
C ALA A 462 1.02 29.00 3.90
N ILE A 463 -0.11 28.40 4.29
CA ILE A 463 -0.59 27.15 3.67
C ILE A 463 -0.81 27.24 2.14
N SER A 464 -0.93 28.45 1.59
CA SER A 464 -1.06 28.71 0.16
C SER A 464 -0.16 29.86 -0.29
N ARG A 465 0.36 29.75 -1.52
CA ARG A 465 1.28 30.71 -2.13
C ARG A 465 0.60 32.06 -2.37
N ILE A 466 1.19 33.13 -1.84
CA ILE A 466 0.74 34.52 -2.07
C ILE A 466 1.59 35.15 -3.17
N TYR A 467 0.94 35.72 -4.17
CA TYR A 467 1.57 36.40 -5.29
C TYR A 467 1.47 37.91 -5.14
N GLU A 468 2.54 38.62 -5.49
CA GLU A 468 2.60 40.07 -5.46
C GLU A 468 2.83 40.62 -6.85
N TYR A 469 2.08 41.68 -7.18
CA TYR A 469 2.21 42.40 -8.43
C TYR A 469 3.50 43.23 -8.46
N VAL A 470 4.28 43.10 -9.53
CA VAL A 470 5.48 43.90 -9.78
C VAL A 470 5.31 44.66 -11.08
N ALA A 471 5.35 45.99 -10.99
CA ALA A 471 5.20 46.86 -12.14
C ALA A 471 6.34 46.64 -13.17
N PRO A 472 6.03 46.57 -14.48
CA PRO A 472 7.04 46.49 -15.54
C PRO A 472 7.99 47.68 -15.57
N VAL A 473 9.26 47.43 -15.86
CA VAL A 473 10.27 48.47 -16.06
C VAL A 473 10.49 48.66 -17.57
N ASN A 474 10.27 49.88 -18.08
CA ASN A 474 10.36 50.20 -19.51
C ASN A 474 9.51 49.29 -20.43
N GLY A 475 8.38 48.79 -19.93
CA GLY A 475 7.49 47.90 -20.67
C GLY A 475 7.86 46.41 -20.63
N VAL A 476 8.96 46.04 -19.96
CA VAL A 476 9.37 44.64 -19.76
C VAL A 476 8.83 44.13 -18.41
N PRO A 477 8.00 43.08 -18.39
CA PRO A 477 7.53 42.45 -17.15
C PRO A 477 8.70 42.02 -16.26
N GLN A 478 8.57 42.16 -14.94
CA GLN A 478 9.63 41.82 -13.97
C GLN A 478 9.30 40.56 -13.15
N GLY A 479 8.12 40.01 -13.35
CA GLY A 479 7.64 38.80 -12.70
C GLY A 479 7.76 37.55 -13.57
N ASN A 480 7.42 36.42 -12.97
CA ASN A 480 7.49 35.10 -13.60
C ASN A 480 6.10 34.47 -13.78
N TYR A 481 5.06 35.12 -13.25
CA TYR A 481 3.70 34.59 -13.17
C TYR A 481 2.67 35.56 -13.77
N ALA A 482 1.59 35.01 -14.32
CA ALA A 482 0.46 35.77 -14.87
C ALA A 482 -0.89 35.17 -14.41
N PRO A 483 -1.95 35.99 -14.25
CA PRO A 483 -3.29 35.56 -13.81
C PRO A 483 -4.10 34.94 -14.96
N VAL A 484 -3.52 33.92 -15.59
CA VAL A 484 -4.10 33.16 -16.69
C VAL A 484 -4.13 31.67 -16.34
N ILE A 485 -5.04 30.94 -16.96
CA ILE A 485 -5.12 29.48 -16.92
C ILE A 485 -5.02 28.93 -18.34
N ARG A 486 -4.41 27.75 -18.48
CA ARG A 486 -4.46 26.96 -19.70
C ARG A 486 -5.74 26.13 -19.71
N LEU A 487 -6.43 26.13 -20.85
CA LEU A 487 -7.62 25.33 -21.08
C LEU A 487 -7.25 24.05 -21.85
N PHE A 488 -8.00 22.99 -21.58
CA PHE A 488 -7.90 21.70 -22.27
C PHE A 488 -9.16 21.46 -23.09
N ALA A 489 -8.99 21.12 -24.37
CA ALA A 489 -10.08 20.75 -25.26
C ALA A 489 -10.44 19.25 -25.10
N PRO A 490 -11.72 18.88 -25.25
CA PRO A 490 -12.14 17.48 -25.28
C PRO A 490 -11.70 16.82 -26.60
N THR A 491 -11.10 15.65 -26.52
CA THR A 491 -10.48 14.94 -27.67
C THR A 491 -11.21 13.63 -28.02
N LYS A 492 -10.93 13.09 -29.21
CA LYS A 492 -11.48 11.80 -29.68
C LYS A 492 -10.44 11.02 -30.48
N LEU A 493 -10.35 9.71 -30.26
CA LEU A 493 -9.54 8.76 -31.03
C LEU A 493 -10.36 7.50 -31.34
N GLN A 494 -10.49 7.16 -32.61
CA GLN A 494 -11.14 5.93 -33.08
C GLN A 494 -10.20 5.14 -33.96
N MET A 495 -10.33 3.82 -33.96
CA MET A 495 -9.53 2.92 -34.78
C MET A 495 -10.33 1.69 -35.17
N ALA A 496 -10.15 1.22 -36.41
CA ALA A 496 -10.68 -0.05 -36.89
C ALA A 496 -9.54 -0.87 -37.51
N VAL A 497 -9.38 -2.11 -37.07
CA VAL A 497 -8.29 -3.00 -37.47
C VAL A 497 -8.86 -4.28 -38.06
N ILE A 498 -8.26 -4.74 -39.17
CA ILE A 498 -8.48 -6.08 -39.74
C ILE A 498 -7.10 -6.72 -39.94
N GLN A 499 -6.91 -7.92 -39.40
CA GLN A 499 -5.66 -8.67 -39.54
C GLN A 499 -5.92 -10.15 -39.84
N GLY A 500 -4.95 -10.79 -40.49
CA GLY A 500 -5.01 -12.20 -40.81
C GLY A 500 -3.65 -12.86 -40.88
N ALA A 501 -3.60 -14.14 -40.55
CA ALA A 501 -2.44 -15.01 -40.74
C ALA A 501 -2.85 -16.26 -41.53
N TYR A 502 -2.06 -16.60 -42.53
CA TYR A 502 -2.26 -17.74 -43.41
C TYR A 502 -0.97 -18.57 -43.52
N ASN A 503 -1.05 -19.84 -43.09
CA ASN A 503 0.04 -20.81 -43.11
C ASN A 503 -0.30 -21.96 -44.08
N PRO A 504 -0.11 -21.80 -45.41
CA PRO A 504 -0.49 -22.82 -46.39
C PRO A 504 0.29 -24.14 -46.22
N SER A 505 1.51 -24.08 -45.67
CA SER A 505 2.38 -25.22 -45.37
C SER A 505 3.26 -24.92 -44.15
N GLU A 506 3.97 -25.93 -43.61
CA GLU A 506 4.95 -25.73 -42.53
C GLU A 506 6.16 -24.84 -42.93
N LYS A 507 6.31 -24.54 -44.23
CA LYS A 507 7.42 -23.74 -44.77
C LYS A 507 7.04 -22.30 -45.07
N THR A 508 5.76 -21.95 -45.03
CA THR A 508 5.30 -20.63 -45.50
C THR A 508 4.32 -20.04 -44.49
N ALA A 509 4.60 -18.82 -44.05
CA ALA A 509 3.72 -18.03 -43.21
C ALA A 509 3.53 -16.64 -43.83
N ILE A 510 2.27 -16.23 -43.98
CA ILE A 510 1.89 -14.92 -44.50
C ILE A 510 1.00 -14.28 -43.45
N SER A 511 1.21 -13.00 -43.13
CA SER A 511 0.29 -12.24 -42.28
C SER A 511 0.13 -10.82 -42.78
N PHE A 512 -1.07 -10.27 -42.64
CA PHE A 512 -1.37 -8.90 -43.01
C PHE A 512 -2.17 -8.20 -41.91
N GLU A 513 -2.10 -6.88 -41.88
CA GLU A 513 -2.92 -6.01 -41.03
C GLU A 513 -3.23 -4.72 -41.79
N GLY A 514 -4.47 -4.25 -41.72
CA GLY A 514 -4.91 -2.97 -42.24
C GLY A 514 -5.71 -2.23 -41.17
N THR A 515 -5.40 -0.95 -40.99
CA THR A 515 -5.91 -0.15 -39.88
C THR A 515 -6.29 1.24 -40.35
N GLY A 516 -7.50 1.69 -40.02
CA GLY A 516 -7.91 3.09 -40.16
C GLY A 516 -8.04 3.76 -38.80
N SER A 517 -7.65 5.03 -38.70
CA SER A 517 -7.79 5.85 -37.48
C SER A 517 -8.54 7.15 -37.76
N LYS A 518 -9.23 7.67 -36.75
CA LYS A 518 -9.76 9.03 -36.71
C LYS A 518 -9.37 9.70 -35.39
N GLN A 519 -8.60 10.78 -35.41
CA GLN A 519 -8.24 11.56 -34.23
C GLN A 519 -8.71 13.00 -34.39
N ASP A 520 -9.38 13.55 -33.38
CA ASP A 520 -9.84 14.93 -33.32
C ASP A 520 -9.36 15.52 -31.98
N LEU A 521 -8.63 16.63 -32.03
CA LEU A 521 -7.97 17.24 -30.88
C LEU A 521 -8.85 18.29 -30.18
N ASN A 522 -9.99 18.68 -30.77
CA ASN A 522 -10.88 19.66 -30.19
C ASN A 522 -12.35 19.51 -30.64
N LEU A 523 -13.13 18.74 -29.89
CA LEU A 523 -14.57 18.54 -30.16
C LEU A 523 -15.47 19.80 -29.98
N PHE A 524 -14.89 20.96 -29.64
CA PHE A 524 -15.60 22.25 -29.65
C PHE A 524 -15.44 23.02 -30.96
N SER A 525 -14.45 22.71 -31.79
CA SER A 525 -14.08 23.47 -32.98
C SER A 525 -14.16 22.59 -34.23
N ASP A 526 -14.69 23.13 -35.33
CA ASP A 526 -14.60 22.50 -36.66
C ASP A 526 -13.38 23.02 -37.47
N LEU A 527 -12.62 23.98 -36.91
CA LEU A 527 -11.37 24.45 -37.50
C LEU A 527 -10.31 23.35 -37.40
N ASN A 528 -9.58 23.13 -38.50
CA ASN A 528 -8.47 22.18 -38.64
C ASN A 528 -8.81 20.69 -38.83
N ASP A 529 -10.08 20.29 -38.91
CA ASP A 529 -10.53 18.89 -39.04
C ASP A 529 -10.10 18.07 -40.29
N ALA A 530 -9.32 18.66 -41.21
CA ALA A 530 -8.97 18.01 -42.47
C ALA A 530 -7.92 16.88 -42.35
N ASP A 531 -7.15 16.85 -41.25
CA ASP A 531 -6.09 15.88 -40.94
C ASP A 531 -6.54 14.81 -39.91
N ASN A 532 -7.85 14.73 -39.65
CA ASN A 532 -8.38 13.84 -38.62
C ASN A 532 -8.36 12.35 -39.01
N ASP A 533 -8.43 11.99 -40.30
CA ASP A 533 -8.61 10.60 -40.77
C ASP A 533 -7.31 10.05 -41.39
N GLY A 534 -6.87 8.85 -41.01
CA GLY A 534 -5.62 8.24 -41.49
C GLY A 534 -5.65 6.72 -41.63
N PHE A 535 -4.68 6.16 -42.38
CA PHE A 535 -4.57 4.73 -42.67
C PHE A 535 -3.16 4.15 -42.45
N ALA A 536 -3.07 2.90 -42.00
CA ALA A 536 -1.84 2.11 -41.93
C ALA A 536 -2.05 0.66 -42.41
N GLY A 537 -1.00 0.07 -42.98
CA GLY A 537 -1.01 -1.29 -43.49
C GLY A 537 0.30 -2.01 -43.26
N ARG A 538 0.23 -3.32 -43.01
CA ARG A 538 1.37 -4.21 -42.81
C ARG A 538 1.19 -5.51 -43.59
N LEU A 539 2.25 -5.96 -44.25
CA LEU A 539 2.35 -7.29 -44.88
C LEU A 539 3.65 -7.96 -44.46
N ARG A 540 3.58 -9.20 -43.97
CA ARG A 540 4.73 -10.03 -43.62
C ARG A 540 4.65 -11.37 -44.35
N VAL A 541 5.77 -11.79 -44.91
CA VAL A 541 5.93 -13.08 -45.58
C VAL A 541 7.19 -13.74 -45.02
N LYS A 542 7.08 -15.00 -44.59
CA LYS A 542 8.21 -15.83 -44.16
C LYS A 542 8.19 -17.15 -44.91
N GLN A 543 9.32 -17.49 -45.52
CA GLN A 543 9.51 -18.69 -46.32
C GLN A 543 10.74 -19.46 -45.86
N ARG A 544 10.56 -20.72 -45.49
CA ARG A 544 11.67 -21.65 -45.23
C ARG A 544 12.27 -22.13 -46.54
N LEU A 545 13.56 -21.84 -46.70
CA LEU A 545 14.36 -22.24 -47.85
C LEU A 545 14.96 -23.63 -47.67
N LEU A 546 15.52 -23.91 -46.48
CA LEU A 546 16.23 -25.16 -46.19
C LEU A 546 15.96 -25.67 -44.77
N GLY A 547 16.10 -26.98 -44.58
CA GLY A 547 16.06 -27.64 -43.28
C GLY A 547 14.67 -27.99 -42.75
N ASN A 548 14.60 -28.49 -41.52
CA ASN A 548 13.36 -28.86 -40.82
C ASN A 548 13.32 -28.24 -39.43
N SER A 549 12.12 -28.03 -38.88
CA SER A 549 11.91 -27.30 -37.61
C SER A 549 12.64 -27.90 -36.40
N GLN A 550 13.14 -29.14 -36.48
CA GLN A 550 13.71 -29.88 -35.35
C GLN A 550 15.23 -29.71 -35.18
N LYS A 551 15.96 -29.39 -36.25
CA LYS A 551 17.44 -29.36 -36.22
C LYS A 551 18.04 -28.05 -36.71
N GLN A 552 17.80 -27.72 -37.98
CA GLN A 552 18.32 -26.50 -38.59
C GLN A 552 17.32 -25.96 -39.59
N THR A 553 17.21 -24.63 -39.68
CA THR A 553 16.32 -23.94 -40.60
C THR A 553 17.05 -22.74 -41.20
N LEU A 554 16.85 -22.53 -42.51
CA LEU A 554 17.16 -21.27 -43.17
C LEU A 554 15.85 -20.67 -43.65
N ASP A 555 15.44 -19.56 -43.05
CA ASP A 555 14.22 -18.85 -43.38
C ASP A 555 14.54 -17.50 -44.02
N ALA A 556 13.90 -17.19 -45.14
CA ALA A 556 13.84 -15.85 -45.71
C ALA A 556 12.56 -15.16 -45.24
N TYR A 557 12.63 -13.87 -44.95
CA TYR A 557 11.45 -13.09 -44.57
C TYR A 557 11.46 -11.70 -45.18
N GLY A 558 10.27 -11.13 -45.35
CA GLY A 558 10.05 -9.76 -45.77
C GLY A 558 8.86 -9.15 -45.03
N ASP A 559 9.00 -7.89 -44.64
CA ASP A 559 7.95 -7.06 -44.06
C ASP A 559 7.82 -5.76 -44.84
N LEU A 560 6.59 -5.29 -45.03
CA LEU A 560 6.26 -3.97 -45.55
C LEU A 560 5.27 -3.32 -44.60
N ASP A 561 5.68 -2.23 -43.95
CA ASP A 561 4.82 -1.37 -43.17
C ASP A 561 4.62 -0.05 -43.93
N TYR A 562 3.38 0.41 -44.07
CA TYR A 562 2.99 1.70 -44.64
C TYR A 562 2.11 2.43 -43.64
N ILE A 563 2.40 3.70 -43.36
CA ILE A 563 1.65 4.54 -42.44
C ILE A 563 1.44 5.90 -43.10
N GLN A 564 0.19 6.31 -43.26
CA GLN A 564 -0.17 7.64 -43.71
C GLN A 564 0.22 8.69 -42.64
N ASP A 565 0.63 9.89 -43.05
CA ASP A 565 0.99 11.00 -42.15
C ASP A 565 -0.08 11.33 -41.09
N ASP A 566 -1.35 11.27 -41.44
CA ASP A 566 -2.49 11.54 -40.54
C ASP A 566 -2.88 10.34 -39.67
N PHE A 567 -2.23 9.19 -39.85
CA PHE A 567 -2.53 8.01 -39.03
C PHE A 567 -2.05 8.17 -37.59
N ARG A 568 -2.87 7.71 -36.64
CA ARG A 568 -2.62 7.85 -35.20
C ARG A 568 -2.86 6.53 -34.49
N ASN A 569 -1.87 6.08 -33.73
CA ASN A 569 -1.94 4.84 -32.94
C ASN A 569 -2.51 5.12 -31.54
N ILE A 570 -3.05 4.09 -30.88
CA ILE A 570 -3.50 4.18 -29.48
C ILE A 570 -2.29 4.30 -28.54
N GLU A 571 -1.32 3.42 -28.72
CA GLU A 571 0.00 3.50 -28.10
C GLU A 571 1.09 3.40 -29.16
N ARG A 572 2.34 3.70 -28.76
CA ARG A 572 3.54 3.53 -29.57
C ARG A 572 3.59 2.16 -30.29
N THR A 573 3.72 2.18 -31.63
CA THR A 573 3.96 1.00 -32.47
C THR A 573 5.41 0.48 -32.37
N TYR A 574 6.39 1.40 -32.42
CA TYR A 574 7.80 1.06 -32.53
C TYR A 574 8.52 0.95 -31.17
N ALA A 575 9.80 0.59 -31.14
CA ALA A 575 10.57 0.64 -29.90
C ALA A 575 10.74 2.08 -29.39
N ILE A 576 10.95 2.26 -28.08
CA ILE A 576 11.04 3.61 -27.48
C ILE A 576 12.16 4.48 -28.04
N GLU A 577 13.21 3.85 -28.56
CA GLU A 577 14.36 4.51 -29.16
C GLU A 577 14.26 4.59 -30.70
N PHE A 578 13.11 4.27 -31.32
CA PHE A 578 12.98 4.15 -32.79
C PHE A 578 13.48 5.40 -33.53
N ASN A 579 13.04 6.59 -33.10
CA ASN A 579 13.44 7.85 -33.74
C ASN A 579 14.96 8.05 -33.70
N ARG A 580 15.61 7.71 -32.58
CA ARG A 580 17.07 7.75 -32.46
C ARG A 580 17.75 6.65 -33.27
N ASP A 581 17.21 5.44 -33.25
CA ASP A 581 17.73 4.28 -33.96
C ASP A 581 17.68 4.45 -35.50
N TRP A 582 16.90 5.43 -35.97
CA TRP A 582 16.82 5.88 -37.34
C TRP A 582 17.36 7.30 -37.58
N ASN A 583 17.81 8.05 -36.57
CA ASN A 583 18.18 9.47 -36.71
C ASN A 583 17.11 10.29 -37.47
N LEU A 584 15.85 10.14 -37.09
CA LEU A 584 14.77 10.93 -37.70
C LEU A 584 14.95 12.43 -37.40
N PRO A 585 14.57 13.32 -38.32
CA PRO A 585 14.46 14.75 -38.04
C PRO A 585 13.43 14.99 -36.93
N LEU A 586 13.45 16.18 -36.33
CA LEU A 586 12.50 16.54 -35.26
C LEU A 586 11.04 16.43 -35.73
N VAL A 587 10.78 16.79 -36.99
CA VAL A 587 9.47 16.72 -37.64
C VAL A 587 9.66 15.95 -38.96
N PRO A 588 9.48 14.61 -38.97
CA PRO A 588 9.43 13.86 -40.22
C PRO A 588 8.09 14.14 -40.93
N GLU A 589 8.12 14.33 -42.25
CA GLU A 589 6.97 14.81 -43.03
C GLU A 589 6.54 13.82 -44.13
N GLY A 590 5.22 13.67 -44.27
CA GLY A 590 4.57 12.81 -45.26
C GLY A 590 4.51 11.32 -44.86
N ASN A 591 3.94 10.52 -45.77
CA ASN A 591 3.71 9.09 -45.56
C ASN A 591 5.01 8.31 -45.23
N GLN A 592 4.93 7.43 -44.24
CA GLN A 592 6.01 6.56 -43.82
C GLN A 592 5.92 5.19 -44.50
N THR A 593 7.04 4.70 -45.05
CA THR A 593 7.17 3.32 -45.54
C THR A 593 8.41 2.66 -44.94
N LEU A 594 8.26 1.49 -44.33
CA LEU A 594 9.35 0.67 -43.81
C LEU A 594 9.34 -0.70 -44.49
N VAL A 595 10.37 -0.97 -45.29
CA VAL A 595 10.62 -2.28 -45.92
C VAL A 595 11.69 -3.00 -45.11
N THR A 596 11.41 -4.21 -44.66
CA THR A 596 12.38 -5.09 -44.02
C THR A 596 12.52 -6.37 -44.83
N SER A 597 13.73 -6.87 -44.99
CA SER A 597 14.00 -8.17 -45.61
C SER A 597 15.21 -8.83 -44.96
N GLY A 598 15.22 -10.15 -44.85
CA GLY A 598 16.31 -10.83 -44.17
C GLY A 598 16.40 -12.33 -44.40
N LEU A 599 17.52 -12.88 -43.95
CA LEU A 599 17.83 -14.30 -43.92
C LEU A 599 18.20 -14.69 -42.50
N GLN A 600 17.47 -15.65 -41.95
CA GLN A 600 17.70 -16.20 -40.62
C GLN A 600 18.12 -17.66 -40.73
N TYR A 601 19.34 -17.96 -40.31
CA TYR A 601 19.80 -19.33 -40.10
C TYR A 601 19.75 -19.67 -38.61
N GLN A 602 19.12 -20.79 -38.28
CA GLN A 602 19.01 -21.27 -36.90
C GLN A 602 19.35 -22.75 -36.84
N ASP A 603 20.16 -23.14 -35.86
CA ASP A 603 20.54 -24.52 -35.54
C ASP A 603 20.36 -24.75 -34.03
N THR A 604 19.65 -25.81 -33.66
CA THR A 604 19.29 -26.07 -32.26
C THR A 604 20.50 -26.38 -31.36
N ALA A 605 21.65 -26.77 -31.93
CA ALA A 605 22.89 -27.04 -31.21
C ALA A 605 23.86 -25.85 -31.20
N LEU A 606 23.97 -25.12 -32.32
CA LEU A 606 24.95 -24.04 -32.53
C LEU A 606 24.40 -22.63 -32.26
N GLY A 607 23.08 -22.40 -32.36
CA GLY A 607 22.45 -21.09 -32.14
C GLY A 607 21.88 -20.48 -33.43
N PHE A 608 21.91 -19.15 -33.58
CA PHE A 608 21.33 -18.48 -34.75
C PHE A 608 22.17 -17.30 -35.24
N ILE A 609 22.00 -16.98 -36.53
CA ILE A 609 22.46 -15.74 -37.16
C ILE A 609 21.34 -15.20 -38.05
N ASP A 610 21.12 -13.90 -37.98
CA ASP A 610 20.11 -13.16 -38.70
C ASP A 610 20.77 -11.95 -39.38
N TYR A 611 20.69 -11.90 -40.72
CA TYR A 611 21.01 -10.72 -41.49
C TYR A 611 19.72 -10.05 -41.93
N LYS A 612 19.62 -8.74 -41.67
CA LYS A 612 18.43 -7.96 -41.92
C LYS A 612 18.79 -6.64 -42.60
N PHE A 613 18.18 -6.39 -43.75
CA PHE A 613 18.19 -5.14 -44.48
C PHE A 613 16.87 -4.41 -44.26
N GLU A 614 16.93 -3.13 -43.87
CA GLU A 614 15.77 -2.28 -43.63
C GLU A 614 15.91 -0.98 -44.44
N HIS A 615 14.81 -0.51 -45.02
CA HIS A 615 14.72 0.79 -45.68
C HIS A 615 13.50 1.54 -45.14
N LEU A 616 13.72 2.74 -44.58
CA LEU A 616 12.70 3.63 -44.05
C LEU A 616 12.66 4.90 -44.89
N GLY A 617 11.50 5.29 -45.37
CA GLY A 617 11.28 6.56 -46.07
C GLY A 617 10.09 7.30 -45.49
N PHE A 618 10.23 8.61 -45.37
CA PHE A 618 9.14 9.58 -45.27
C PHE A 618 9.06 10.32 -46.60
N ALA A 619 7.88 10.48 -47.16
CA ALA A 619 7.70 10.88 -48.55
C ALA A 619 8.36 12.23 -48.91
N GLU A 620 8.49 13.14 -47.94
CA GLU A 620 8.89 14.52 -48.21
C GLU A 620 10.34 14.82 -47.80
N ASN A 621 10.76 14.43 -46.59
CA ASN A 621 12.00 14.98 -46.02
C ASN A 621 13.03 13.96 -45.49
N TYR A 622 12.78 12.63 -45.55
CA TYR A 622 13.71 11.65 -44.97
C TYR A 622 13.77 10.31 -45.73
N THR A 623 14.98 9.76 -45.88
CA THR A 623 15.21 8.37 -46.29
C THR A 623 16.40 7.76 -45.57
N GLY A 624 16.29 6.49 -45.17
CA GLY A 624 17.34 5.76 -44.46
C GLY A 624 17.41 4.29 -44.85
N SER A 625 18.62 3.75 -44.93
CA SER A 625 18.87 2.31 -45.17
C SER A 625 19.79 1.76 -44.10
N ARG A 626 19.37 0.67 -43.46
CA ARG A 626 20.09 0.00 -42.37
C ARG A 626 20.40 -1.44 -42.72
N ASN A 627 21.65 -1.83 -42.52
CA ASN A 627 22.06 -3.22 -42.51
C ASN A 627 22.31 -3.62 -41.07
N SER A 628 21.78 -4.77 -40.66
CA SER A 628 22.00 -5.32 -39.32
C SER A 628 22.32 -6.80 -39.38
N VAL A 629 23.19 -7.23 -38.47
CA VAL A 629 23.54 -8.63 -38.26
C VAL A 629 23.43 -8.89 -36.77
N SER A 630 22.63 -9.87 -36.40
CA SER A 630 22.52 -10.33 -35.02
C SER A 630 22.70 -11.83 -34.94
N GLY A 631 23.23 -12.33 -33.83
CA GLY A 631 23.42 -13.76 -33.66
C GLY A 631 23.81 -14.16 -32.25
N ALA A 632 23.46 -15.38 -31.91
CA ALA A 632 23.87 -16.04 -30.70
C ALA A 632 24.52 -17.37 -31.09
N PHE A 633 25.78 -17.58 -30.71
CA PHE A 633 26.53 -18.78 -31.03
C PHE A 633 26.91 -19.54 -29.76
N ARG A 634 26.72 -20.85 -29.77
CA ARG A 634 27.13 -21.76 -28.70
C ARG A 634 27.94 -22.91 -29.28
N HIS A 635 29.21 -22.98 -28.92
CA HIS A 635 30.06 -24.11 -29.27
C HIS A 635 30.85 -24.57 -28.06
N LYS A 636 30.55 -25.80 -27.59
CA LYS A 636 31.11 -26.37 -26.35
C LYS A 636 30.95 -25.38 -25.18
N ASN A 637 32.05 -24.81 -24.70
CA ASN A 637 32.07 -23.90 -23.57
C ASN A 637 32.05 -22.42 -23.96
N LEU A 638 32.14 -22.09 -25.25
CA LEU A 638 32.06 -20.72 -25.74
C LEU A 638 30.60 -20.35 -26.03
N ARG A 639 30.18 -19.22 -25.48
CA ARG A 639 28.91 -18.57 -25.78
C ARG A 639 29.21 -17.16 -26.26
N THR A 640 28.73 -16.81 -27.44
CA THR A 640 28.92 -15.49 -28.05
C THR A 640 27.58 -14.90 -28.42
N LEU A 641 27.39 -13.62 -28.11
CA LEU A 641 26.28 -12.80 -28.57
C LEU A 641 26.86 -11.68 -29.42
N PHE A 642 26.27 -11.42 -30.57
CA PHE A 642 26.70 -10.39 -31.50
C PHE A 642 25.47 -9.64 -32.00
N ASN A 643 25.54 -8.31 -32.02
CA ASN A 643 24.57 -7.43 -32.63
C ASN A 643 25.30 -6.22 -33.19
N GLY A 644 25.25 -6.04 -34.51
CA GLY A 644 25.86 -4.91 -35.20
C GLY A 644 24.89 -4.31 -36.21
N SER A 645 24.89 -2.98 -36.34
CA SER A 645 24.12 -2.30 -37.36
C SER A 645 24.86 -1.09 -37.93
N TYR A 646 24.58 -0.80 -39.19
CA TYR A 646 25.07 0.36 -39.90
C TYR A 646 23.94 1.00 -40.70
N LEU A 647 23.59 2.21 -40.33
CA LEU A 647 22.54 3.02 -40.92
C LEU A 647 23.16 4.19 -41.68
N LYS A 648 22.64 4.47 -42.87
CA LYS A 648 22.85 5.73 -43.59
C LYS A 648 21.52 6.41 -43.81
N THR A 649 21.46 7.71 -43.59
CA THR A 649 20.25 8.51 -43.82
C THR A 649 20.56 9.75 -44.64
N LYS A 650 19.53 10.26 -45.30
CA LYS A 650 19.49 11.57 -45.92
C LYS A 650 18.21 12.26 -45.49
N ALA A 651 18.35 13.47 -44.98
CA ALA A 651 17.26 14.39 -44.71
C ALA A 651 17.63 15.81 -45.16
N ASP A 652 16.64 16.68 -45.22
CA ASP A 652 16.76 18.13 -45.45
C ASP A 652 17.61 18.84 -44.38
N THR A 653 17.52 18.38 -43.14
CA THR A 653 18.23 18.91 -41.96
C THR A 653 19.64 18.32 -41.84
N ALA A 654 19.80 17.01 -42.05
CA ALA A 654 21.08 16.33 -41.92
C ALA A 654 21.21 15.05 -42.77
N ASN A 655 22.42 14.77 -43.25
CA ASN A 655 22.84 13.45 -43.69
C ASN A 655 23.57 12.76 -42.55
N THR A 656 23.17 11.53 -42.21
CA THR A 656 23.77 10.81 -41.08
C THR A 656 24.34 9.44 -41.45
N SER A 657 25.38 9.04 -40.73
CA SER A 657 25.87 7.66 -40.71
C SER A 657 25.98 7.19 -39.27
N PHE A 658 25.32 6.07 -38.98
CA PHE A 658 25.19 5.58 -37.62
C PHE A 658 25.61 4.11 -37.53
N PHE A 659 26.76 3.87 -36.89
CA PHE A 659 27.29 2.55 -36.62
C PHE A 659 27.05 2.16 -35.17
N ARG A 660 26.60 0.92 -34.93
CA ARG A 660 26.41 0.35 -33.59
C ARG A 660 26.96 -1.07 -33.54
N LEU A 661 27.59 -1.41 -32.43
CA LEU A 661 28.11 -2.74 -32.14
C LEU A 661 27.87 -3.07 -30.67
N ASN A 662 27.34 -4.26 -30.40
CA ASN A 662 27.26 -4.87 -29.08
C ASN A 662 27.62 -6.34 -29.21
N THR A 663 28.77 -6.73 -28.67
CA THR A 663 29.25 -8.11 -28.70
C THR A 663 29.66 -8.54 -27.30
N ALA A 664 29.35 -9.78 -26.95
CA ALA A 664 29.75 -10.41 -25.70
C ALA A 664 30.22 -11.84 -25.97
N ALA A 665 31.36 -12.23 -25.43
CA ALA A 665 31.85 -13.60 -25.49
C ALA A 665 32.14 -14.09 -24.07
N ILE A 666 31.68 -15.30 -23.74
CA ILE A 666 31.88 -15.93 -22.44
C ILE A 666 32.42 -17.35 -22.69
N TYR A 667 33.56 -17.66 -22.11
CA TYR A 667 34.19 -18.96 -22.20
C TYR A 667 34.19 -19.67 -20.84
N GLY A 668 33.52 -20.82 -20.77
CA GLY A 668 33.44 -21.66 -19.58
C GLY A 668 34.66 -22.55 -19.38
N LEU A 669 35.21 -22.54 -18.17
CA LEU A 669 36.34 -23.34 -17.68
C LEU A 669 35.93 -24.13 -16.42
N LYS A 670 35.10 -25.16 -16.58
CA LYS A 670 34.52 -25.96 -15.48
C LYS A 670 33.79 -25.06 -14.45
N LYS A 671 34.48 -24.69 -13.36
CA LYS A 671 33.96 -23.82 -12.30
C LYS A 671 34.28 -22.34 -12.51
N ASN A 672 35.08 -21.98 -13.51
CA ASN A 672 35.42 -20.59 -13.81
C ASN A 672 34.82 -20.19 -15.16
N TRP A 673 34.65 -18.89 -15.40
CA TRP A 673 34.39 -18.34 -16.72
C TRP A 673 35.16 -17.05 -16.88
N ILE A 674 35.53 -16.76 -18.11
CA ILE A 674 36.06 -15.47 -18.52
C ILE A 674 35.14 -14.91 -19.58
N GLY A 675 34.87 -13.61 -19.53
CA GLY A 675 34.07 -12.95 -20.53
C GLY A 675 34.60 -11.57 -20.89
N ALA A 676 34.28 -11.16 -22.11
CA ALA A 676 34.54 -9.83 -22.60
C ALA A 676 33.29 -9.30 -23.30
N LYS A 677 33.01 -8.01 -23.15
CA LYS A 677 31.96 -7.30 -23.89
C LYS A 677 32.57 -6.06 -24.56
N VAL A 678 32.17 -5.81 -25.79
CA VAL A 678 32.53 -4.59 -26.52
C VAL A 678 31.25 -3.94 -27.00
N ARG A 679 31.08 -2.66 -26.64
CA ARG A 679 30.00 -1.81 -27.14
C ARG A 679 30.62 -0.61 -27.82
N ALA A 680 30.17 -0.30 -29.02
CA ALA A 680 30.61 0.89 -29.74
C ALA A 680 29.43 1.52 -30.47
N GLU A 681 29.48 2.84 -30.56
CA GLU A 681 28.50 3.63 -31.27
C GLU A 681 29.22 4.79 -31.93
N SER A 682 28.93 5.07 -33.20
CA SER A 682 29.44 6.24 -33.91
C SER A 682 28.29 6.82 -34.71
N ASN A 683 27.74 7.94 -34.23
CA ASN A 683 26.69 8.69 -34.89
C ASN A 683 27.26 10.00 -35.43
N GLU A 684 27.42 10.07 -36.74
CA GLU A 684 27.87 11.28 -37.43
C GLU A 684 26.69 11.90 -38.17
N SER A 685 26.36 13.14 -37.83
CA SER A 685 25.29 13.90 -38.46
C SER A 685 25.87 15.19 -39.04
N LYS A 686 25.58 15.50 -40.31
CA LYS A 686 26.12 16.68 -41.00
C LYS A 686 25.03 17.40 -41.77
N ASN A 687 25.04 18.72 -41.71
CA ASN A 687 24.18 19.53 -42.57
C ASN A 687 24.44 19.20 -44.05
N PRO A 688 23.39 18.97 -44.87
CA PRO A 688 23.57 18.52 -46.25
C PRO A 688 24.25 19.54 -47.15
N LEU A 689 24.10 20.84 -46.87
CA LEU A 689 24.68 21.94 -47.64
C LEU A 689 26.08 22.31 -47.15
N THR A 690 26.21 22.66 -45.87
CA THR A 690 27.45 23.22 -45.31
C THR A 690 28.48 22.16 -44.93
N LYS A 691 28.06 20.89 -44.80
CA LYS A 691 28.87 19.75 -44.33
C LYS A 691 29.40 19.88 -42.90
N ILE A 692 28.92 20.88 -42.15
CA ILE A 692 29.24 21.08 -40.74
C ILE A 692 28.54 19.98 -39.92
N TYR A 693 29.24 19.46 -38.91
CA TYR A 693 28.67 18.49 -37.98
C TYR A 693 27.54 19.11 -37.17
N ASP A 694 26.46 18.35 -37.03
CA ASP A 694 25.37 18.68 -36.11
C ASP A 694 25.83 18.45 -34.65
N PRO A 695 25.43 19.30 -33.68
CA PRO A 695 25.74 19.13 -32.26
C PRO A 695 25.37 17.77 -31.66
N LEU A 696 24.43 17.04 -32.25
CA LEU A 696 24.00 15.70 -31.83
C LEU A 696 24.97 14.59 -32.27
N SER A 697 26.01 14.91 -33.05
CA SER A 697 27.04 13.96 -33.44
C SER A 697 27.82 13.49 -32.20
N GLN A 698 27.92 12.18 -32.03
CA GLN A 698 28.56 11.56 -30.86
C GLN A 698 29.17 10.21 -31.21
N ARG A 699 30.20 9.81 -30.46
CA ARG A 699 30.78 8.47 -30.57
C ARG A 699 31.14 7.95 -29.18
N PHE A 700 30.98 6.66 -28.94
CA PHE A 700 31.53 6.03 -27.76
C PHE A 700 32.09 4.65 -28.05
N GLN A 701 33.04 4.25 -27.22
CA GLN A 701 33.61 2.89 -27.20
C GLN A 701 33.68 2.44 -25.74
N ALA A 702 33.16 1.25 -25.46
CA ALA A 702 33.15 0.67 -24.12
C ALA A 702 33.63 -0.77 -24.18
N TYR A 703 34.63 -1.07 -23.35
CA TYR A 703 35.26 -2.37 -23.22
C TYR A 703 35.02 -2.89 -21.81
N GLU A 704 34.50 -4.09 -21.69
CA GLU A 704 34.27 -4.77 -20.43
C GLU A 704 34.99 -6.11 -20.45
N ALA A 705 35.78 -6.39 -19.41
CA ALA A 705 36.38 -7.70 -19.19
C ALA A 705 36.01 -8.17 -17.79
N PHE A 706 35.62 -9.42 -17.65
CA PHE A 706 35.23 -10.00 -16.37
C PHE A 706 35.64 -11.45 -16.25
N VAL A 707 35.88 -11.87 -15.02
CA VAL A 707 36.15 -13.25 -14.65
C VAL A 707 35.22 -13.64 -13.52
N GLY A 708 34.74 -14.87 -13.57
CA GLY A 708 33.92 -15.40 -12.50
C GLY A 708 34.24 -16.84 -12.15
N ARG A 709 33.80 -17.25 -10.96
CA ARG A 709 34.00 -18.58 -10.40
C ARG A 709 32.76 -19.02 -9.63
N GLY A 710 32.31 -20.25 -9.86
CA GLY A 710 31.19 -20.88 -9.18
C GLY A 710 30.04 -21.29 -10.12
N ASP A 711 28.82 -21.19 -9.63
CA ASP A 711 27.58 -21.33 -10.38
C ASP A 711 26.82 -20.00 -10.27
N SER A 712 26.60 -19.32 -11.41
CA SER A 712 25.90 -18.02 -11.48
C SER A 712 24.47 -18.07 -10.95
N THR A 713 23.88 -19.25 -10.78
CA THR A 713 22.53 -19.45 -10.20
C THR A 713 22.58 -19.87 -8.72
N GLY A 714 23.77 -20.23 -8.24
CA GLY A 714 24.04 -20.76 -6.90
C GLY A 714 25.05 -19.88 -6.15
N VAL A 715 26.25 -20.40 -5.94
CA VAL A 715 27.37 -19.72 -5.25
C VAL A 715 28.37 -19.27 -6.29
N PHE A 716 28.65 -17.96 -6.37
CA PHE A 716 29.61 -17.42 -7.32
C PHE A 716 30.26 -16.11 -6.87
N VAL A 717 31.36 -15.78 -7.53
CA VAL A 717 31.95 -14.43 -7.55
C VAL A 717 32.23 -14.08 -8.99
N GLU A 718 31.87 -12.87 -9.40
CA GLU A 718 32.26 -12.25 -10.67
C GLU A 718 32.90 -10.90 -10.36
N VAL A 719 34.06 -10.64 -10.93
CA VAL A 719 34.76 -9.36 -10.86
C VAL A 719 34.94 -8.86 -12.28
N GLY A 720 34.62 -7.59 -12.51
CA GLY A 720 34.76 -7.00 -13.84
C GLY A 720 35.26 -5.56 -13.82
N TYR A 721 35.82 -5.18 -14.95
CA TYR A 721 36.30 -3.84 -15.24
C TYR A 721 35.68 -3.37 -16.55
N ARG A 722 35.13 -2.16 -16.54
CA ARG A 722 34.57 -1.50 -17.72
C ARG A 722 35.28 -0.17 -17.92
N TYR A 723 35.83 0.02 -19.11
CA TYR A 723 36.42 1.25 -19.58
C TYR A 723 35.56 1.83 -20.70
N ARG A 724 35.20 3.10 -20.62
CA ARG A 724 34.39 3.77 -21.66
C ARG A 724 34.98 5.13 -22.01
N ILE A 725 35.05 5.41 -23.30
CA ILE A 725 35.43 6.70 -23.88
C ILE A 725 34.19 7.27 -24.56
N ASN A 726 33.91 8.55 -24.34
CA ASN A 726 32.89 9.29 -25.08
C ASN A 726 33.55 10.47 -25.82
N ASP A 727 33.22 10.56 -27.10
CA ASP A 727 33.57 11.67 -27.96
C ASP A 727 32.29 12.45 -28.32
N SER A 728 32.40 13.77 -28.35
CA SER A 728 31.33 14.69 -28.70
C SER A 728 31.91 15.82 -29.54
N LEU A 729 31.06 16.70 -30.07
CA LEU A 729 31.47 17.78 -30.94
C LEU A 729 32.26 18.85 -30.17
N ARG A 730 33.51 19.09 -30.58
CA ARG A 730 34.34 20.23 -30.14
C ARG A 730 34.78 20.99 -31.38
N GLY A 731 34.29 22.21 -31.57
CA GLY A 731 34.40 22.89 -32.85
C GLY A 731 33.62 22.13 -33.94
N ASN A 732 34.28 21.76 -35.04
CA ASN A 732 33.70 20.97 -36.13
C ASN A 732 34.35 19.57 -36.26
N SER A 733 34.84 19.02 -35.14
CA SER A 733 35.45 17.69 -35.02
C SER A 733 34.87 16.91 -33.85
N LEU A 734 34.74 15.59 -34.03
CA LEU A 734 34.43 14.66 -32.93
C LEU A 734 35.70 14.38 -32.14
N GLU A 735 35.73 14.90 -30.92
CA GLU A 735 36.86 14.78 -30.01
C GLU A 735 36.42 14.19 -28.69
N ARG A 736 37.36 13.55 -27.98
CA ARG A 736 37.10 12.99 -26.68
C ARG A 736 36.68 14.09 -25.71
N VAL A 737 35.59 13.88 -24.99
CA VAL A 737 35.11 14.83 -23.97
C VAL A 737 35.18 14.29 -22.57
N ASN A 738 35.07 12.97 -22.41
CA ASN A 738 35.25 12.31 -21.13
C ASN A 738 35.59 10.81 -21.31
N GLN A 739 36.07 10.23 -20.22
CA GLN A 739 36.34 8.81 -20.10
C GLN A 739 35.97 8.33 -18.71
N SER A 740 35.60 7.05 -18.59
CA SER A 740 35.20 6.47 -17.32
C SER A 740 35.80 5.09 -17.09
N ASN A 741 36.11 4.83 -15.82
CA ASN A 741 36.61 3.57 -15.31
C ASN A 741 35.59 3.05 -14.30
N THR A 742 35.11 1.83 -14.48
CA THR A 742 34.15 1.20 -13.58
C THR A 742 34.66 -0.18 -13.16
N TYR A 743 34.81 -0.38 -11.86
CA TYR A 743 35.16 -1.65 -11.25
C TYR A 743 33.94 -2.20 -10.52
N TYR A 744 33.63 -3.47 -10.73
CA TYR A 744 32.47 -4.07 -10.07
C TYR A 744 32.75 -5.48 -9.57
N VAL A 745 32.02 -5.85 -8.53
CA VAL A 745 31.94 -7.20 -7.98
C VAL A 745 30.48 -7.59 -7.85
N LYS A 746 30.13 -8.77 -8.35
CA LYS A 746 28.81 -9.40 -8.17
C LYS A 746 29.03 -10.79 -7.61
N SER A 747 28.42 -11.11 -6.46
CA SER A 747 28.68 -12.39 -5.82
C SER A 747 27.52 -12.90 -4.98
N GLN A 748 27.43 -14.22 -4.94
CA GLN A 748 26.78 -15.00 -3.90
C GLN A 748 27.86 -15.87 -3.27
N LEU A 749 28.52 -15.39 -2.21
CA LEU A 749 29.66 -16.06 -1.57
C LEU A 749 29.27 -17.34 -0.85
N VAL A 750 28.09 -17.36 -0.23
CA VAL A 750 27.57 -18.52 0.51
C VAL A 750 26.08 -18.65 0.24
N LYS A 751 25.58 -19.87 -0.04
CA LYS A 751 24.15 -20.16 -0.16
C LYS A 751 23.89 -21.59 0.30
N ASN A 752 23.39 -21.74 1.53
CA ASN A 752 22.99 -23.03 2.11
C ASN A 752 21.82 -22.83 3.11
N LYS A 753 21.35 -23.91 3.76
CA LYS A 753 20.20 -23.87 4.68
C LYS A 753 20.39 -22.95 5.91
N ASN A 754 21.65 -22.75 6.33
CA ASN A 754 22.04 -22.01 7.53
C ASN A 754 22.64 -20.64 7.24
N THR A 755 23.20 -20.42 6.05
CA THR A 755 23.92 -19.18 5.71
C THR A 755 23.64 -18.76 4.27
N SER A 756 23.35 -17.49 4.07
CA SER A 756 23.34 -16.83 2.78
C SER A 756 24.17 -15.55 2.86
N LEU A 757 25.09 -15.32 1.92
CA LEU A 757 25.88 -14.10 1.82
C LEU A 757 26.00 -13.68 0.35
N GLY A 758 25.42 -12.53 0.00
CA GLY A 758 25.52 -11.90 -1.30
C GLY A 758 26.16 -10.52 -1.19
N ILE A 759 27.02 -10.16 -2.15
CA ILE A 759 27.68 -8.85 -2.21
C ILE A 759 27.65 -8.35 -3.65
N PHE A 760 27.19 -7.11 -3.81
CA PHE A 760 27.33 -6.29 -5.01
C PHE A 760 28.09 -5.01 -4.66
N ALA A 761 29.06 -4.62 -5.47
CA ALA A 761 29.73 -3.33 -5.37
C ALA A 761 30.08 -2.81 -6.76
N ASN A 762 29.89 -1.52 -6.98
CA ASN A 762 30.21 -0.81 -8.21
C ASN A 762 30.87 0.53 -7.87
N TYR A 763 32.13 0.68 -8.23
CA TYR A 763 32.88 1.92 -8.11
C TYR A 763 33.17 2.46 -9.50
N ARG A 764 32.81 3.72 -9.75
CA ARG A 764 32.99 4.39 -11.03
C ARG A 764 33.66 5.74 -10.84
N LYS A 765 34.58 6.06 -11.74
CA LYS A 765 35.24 7.37 -11.84
C LYS A 765 35.09 7.90 -13.25
N LEU A 766 34.45 9.05 -13.40
CA LEU A 766 34.26 9.80 -14.64
C LEU A 766 35.23 10.99 -14.65
N ASN A 767 36.07 11.06 -15.68
CA ASN A 767 37.01 12.17 -15.88
C ASN A 767 36.62 12.92 -17.15
N TYR A 768 36.55 14.25 -17.07
CA TYR A 768 36.37 15.13 -18.21
C TYR A 768 37.72 15.56 -18.78
N GLU A 769 37.81 15.72 -20.10
CA GLU A 769 39.01 16.25 -20.75
C GLU A 769 39.19 17.75 -20.45
N ASN A 770 38.09 18.48 -20.26
CA ASN A 770 38.13 19.86 -19.79
C ASN A 770 38.45 19.90 -18.30
N GLN A 771 39.65 20.36 -17.95
CA GLN A 771 40.17 20.44 -16.58
C GLN A 771 39.40 21.41 -15.67
N THR A 772 38.54 22.27 -16.21
CA THR A 772 37.65 23.14 -15.40
C THR A 772 36.48 22.39 -14.78
N ILE A 773 36.12 21.21 -15.32
CA ILE A 773 35.06 20.35 -14.80
C ILE A 773 35.70 19.31 -13.88
N GLN A 774 35.26 19.27 -12.62
CA GLN A 774 35.78 18.28 -11.68
C GLN A 774 35.38 16.86 -12.09
N ALA A 775 36.28 15.90 -11.85
CA ALA A 775 35.96 14.49 -11.98
C ALA A 775 34.84 14.11 -11.01
N GLU A 776 34.00 13.17 -11.41
CA GLU A 776 32.92 12.65 -10.56
C GLU A 776 33.18 11.19 -10.22
N GLN A 777 33.06 10.85 -8.95
CA GLN A 777 33.13 9.46 -8.48
C GLN A 777 31.75 8.97 -8.04
N SER A 778 31.44 7.69 -8.19
CA SER A 778 30.23 7.11 -7.62
C SER A 778 30.51 5.73 -7.06
N LEU A 779 29.89 5.44 -5.91
CA LEU A 779 29.95 4.16 -5.25
C LEU A 779 28.54 3.68 -4.92
N ASN A 780 28.23 2.48 -5.40
CA ASN A 780 26.99 1.78 -5.10
C ASN A 780 27.34 0.39 -4.59
N SER A 781 26.77 -0.03 -3.46
CA SER A 781 26.98 -1.38 -2.94
C SER A 781 25.75 -1.90 -2.20
N ARG A 782 25.63 -3.23 -2.17
CA ARG A 782 24.59 -3.97 -1.44
C ARG A 782 25.20 -5.26 -0.89
N LEU A 783 25.09 -5.44 0.42
CA LEU A 783 25.44 -6.65 1.15
C LEU A 783 24.17 -7.26 1.75
N LEU A 784 23.96 -8.54 1.50
CA LEU A 784 22.85 -9.32 2.04
C LEU A 784 23.43 -10.51 2.81
N TYR A 785 23.20 -10.58 4.12
CA TYR A 785 23.70 -11.66 4.98
C TYR A 785 22.60 -12.22 5.88
N ASP A 786 22.41 -13.54 5.82
CA ASP A 786 21.53 -14.30 6.72
C ASP A 786 22.35 -15.44 7.33
N GLN A 787 22.29 -15.60 8.64
CA GLN A 787 23.02 -16.63 9.36
C GLN A 787 22.21 -17.21 10.52
N LYS A 788 22.11 -18.54 10.54
CA LYS A 788 21.54 -19.36 11.61
C LYS A 788 22.69 -20.07 12.32
N LEU A 789 22.89 -19.81 13.61
CA LEU A 789 23.92 -20.47 14.44
C LEU A 789 23.26 -21.37 15.49
N PHE A 790 23.99 -22.40 15.91
CA PHE A 790 23.61 -23.30 17.01
C PHE A 790 22.16 -23.83 16.91
N LYS A 791 21.76 -24.33 15.73
CA LYS A 791 20.41 -24.84 15.44
C LYS A 791 19.29 -23.80 15.67
N ASN A 792 19.46 -22.58 15.14
CA ASN A 792 18.53 -21.44 15.26
C ASN A 792 18.46 -20.77 16.64
N LEU A 793 19.41 -21.05 17.54
CA LEU A 793 19.48 -20.35 18.82
C LEU A 793 19.92 -18.90 18.63
N VAL A 794 20.85 -18.63 17.71
CA VAL A 794 21.16 -17.26 17.26
C VAL A 794 20.80 -17.14 15.78
N ARG A 795 20.10 -16.07 15.42
CA ARG A 795 19.88 -15.67 14.03
C ARG A 795 20.40 -14.25 13.82
N LEU A 796 21.12 -14.05 12.73
CA LEU A 796 21.63 -12.77 12.28
C LEU A 796 21.06 -12.50 10.89
N ASN A 797 20.50 -11.31 10.69
CA ASN A 797 20.08 -10.83 9.39
C ASN A 797 20.65 -9.43 9.20
N THR A 798 21.43 -9.22 8.15
CA THR A 798 22.12 -7.97 7.86
C THR A 798 21.87 -7.58 6.41
N VAL A 799 21.38 -6.36 6.20
CA VAL A 799 21.32 -5.70 4.90
C VAL A 799 22.09 -4.40 5.03
N PHE A 800 23.09 -4.20 4.18
CA PHE A 800 23.83 -2.94 4.12
C PHE A 800 23.90 -2.44 2.69
N GLU A 801 23.48 -1.20 2.46
CA GLU A 801 23.49 -0.56 1.17
C GLU A 801 24.15 0.80 1.26
N THR A 802 24.93 1.14 0.24
CA THR A 802 25.45 2.49 0.05
C THR A 802 25.14 2.93 -1.38
N SER A 803 24.71 4.17 -1.54
CA SER A 803 24.39 4.71 -2.86
C SER A 803 24.59 6.21 -2.91
N SER A 804 24.87 6.72 -4.09
CA SER A 804 24.87 8.15 -4.38
C SER A 804 23.53 8.52 -5.01
N GLY A 805 22.90 9.60 -4.54
CA GLY A 805 21.55 9.96 -4.91
C GLY A 805 21.23 11.42 -4.64
N THR A 806 19.96 11.74 -4.58
CA THR A 806 19.47 13.07 -4.22
C THR A 806 18.42 12.98 -3.12
N LEU A 807 18.19 14.10 -2.44
CA LEU A 807 17.12 14.26 -1.46
C LEU A 807 16.24 15.42 -1.94
N PRO A 808 14.94 15.20 -2.21
CA PRO A 808 14.02 16.30 -2.47
C PRO A 808 13.84 17.12 -1.19
N GLN A 809 13.88 18.44 -1.33
CA GLN A 809 13.41 19.34 -0.28
C GLN A 809 11.87 19.28 -0.29
N GLN A 810 11.27 18.77 0.78
CA GLN A 810 9.83 18.48 0.81
C GLN A 810 9.00 19.74 1.08
N GLU A 811 8.06 20.03 0.18
CA GLU A 811 7.00 21.03 0.36
C GLU A 811 5.66 20.34 0.70
N PHE A 812 4.86 20.95 1.55
CA PHE A 812 3.53 20.45 1.91
C PHE A 812 2.58 21.57 2.30
N THR A 813 1.29 21.26 2.34
CA THR A 813 0.23 22.15 2.81
C THR A 813 -0.80 21.37 3.64
N TYR A 814 -1.68 22.08 4.34
CA TYR A 814 -2.80 21.53 5.08
C TYR A 814 -4.12 21.85 4.39
N VAL A 815 -5.03 20.87 4.37
CA VAL A 815 -6.37 21.01 3.81
C VAL A 815 -7.39 20.66 4.88
N LYS A 816 -8.38 21.54 5.08
CA LYS A 816 -9.46 21.33 6.04
C LYS A 816 -10.40 20.22 5.57
N VAL A 817 -10.81 19.37 6.48
CA VAL A 817 -11.76 18.26 6.32
C VAL A 817 -12.75 18.28 7.49
N ASP A 818 -13.81 17.48 7.42
CA ASP A 818 -14.78 17.40 8.52
C ASP A 818 -14.11 16.88 9.81
N GLU A 819 -14.60 17.31 10.98
CA GLU A 819 -14.03 16.94 12.27
C GLU A 819 -14.01 15.41 12.46
N GLY A 820 -12.83 14.86 12.77
CA GLY A 820 -12.61 13.42 12.94
C GLY A 820 -12.28 12.65 11.66
N GLN A 821 -12.25 13.31 10.51
CA GLN A 821 -11.68 12.75 9.27
C GLN A 821 -10.22 13.18 9.05
N GLY A 822 -9.75 14.20 9.77
CA GLY A 822 -8.39 14.69 9.74
C GLY A 822 -7.47 13.99 10.73
N ILE A 823 -6.24 14.49 10.81
CA ILE A 823 -5.18 14.06 11.74
C ILE A 823 -4.49 15.26 12.41
N PHE A 824 -4.58 16.43 11.80
CA PHE A 824 -4.02 17.66 12.30
C PHE A 824 -5.13 18.60 12.78
N THR A 825 -4.74 19.50 13.68
CA THR A 825 -5.56 20.62 14.16
C THR A 825 -4.74 21.90 14.06
N TRP A 826 -5.38 23.05 13.86
CA TRP A 826 -4.73 24.36 13.78
C TRP A 826 -4.91 25.14 15.08
N ASN A 827 -3.82 25.66 15.62
CA ASN A 827 -3.83 26.57 16.76
C ASN A 827 -3.10 27.87 16.37
N ASP A 828 -3.83 28.98 16.33
CA ASP A 828 -3.29 30.31 16.01
C ASP A 828 -2.41 30.85 17.17
N TYR A 829 -1.13 30.48 17.18
CA TYR A 829 -0.23 30.82 18.28
C TYR A 829 0.18 32.29 18.28
N ASN A 830 0.10 32.98 17.14
CA ASN A 830 0.54 34.37 16.98
C ASN A 830 -0.62 35.40 16.92
N ALA A 831 -1.87 34.93 16.83
CA ALA A 831 -3.10 35.72 16.75
C ALA A 831 -3.20 36.64 15.51
N ASP A 832 -2.59 36.27 14.38
CA ASP A 832 -2.63 37.03 13.13
C ASP A 832 -3.78 36.62 12.19
N GLY A 833 -4.49 35.53 12.51
CA GLY A 833 -5.61 35.02 11.75
C GLY A 833 -5.24 34.39 10.39
N VAL A 834 -3.95 34.13 10.13
CA VAL A 834 -3.45 33.50 8.92
C VAL A 834 -2.90 32.12 9.25
N GLN A 835 -3.41 31.09 8.57
CA GLN A 835 -2.91 29.72 8.76
C GLN A 835 -1.46 29.58 8.25
N GLN A 836 -0.53 29.38 9.17
CA GLN A 836 0.90 29.17 8.90
C GLN A 836 1.29 27.69 9.10
N LEU A 837 2.24 27.19 8.31
CA LEU A 837 2.61 25.75 8.30
C LEU A 837 3.11 25.22 9.67
N GLU A 838 3.63 26.10 10.52
CA GLU A 838 4.18 25.80 11.84
C GLU A 838 3.13 25.71 12.95
N GLU A 839 1.90 26.15 12.71
CA GLU A 839 0.80 26.24 13.68
C GLU A 839 -0.09 24.98 13.72
N PHE A 840 0.22 24.01 12.87
CA PHE A 840 -0.50 22.73 12.81
C PHE A 840 0.16 21.68 13.70
N GLU A 841 -0.65 21.08 14.56
CA GLU A 841 -0.27 20.03 15.51
C GLU A 841 -1.05 18.74 15.24
N VAL A 842 -0.50 17.61 15.65
CA VAL A 842 -1.23 16.33 15.56
C VAL A 842 -2.35 16.33 16.60
N ALA A 843 -3.59 16.19 16.14
CA ALA A 843 -4.77 16.19 16.98
C ALA A 843 -4.70 15.03 18.00
N GLN A 844 -4.91 15.33 19.29
CA GLN A 844 -4.88 14.33 20.36
C GLN A 844 -6.24 13.64 20.53
N PHE A 845 -7.31 14.31 20.09
CA PHE A 845 -8.68 13.81 20.13
C PHE A 845 -9.30 13.85 18.75
N SER A 846 -10.19 12.89 18.47
CA SER A 846 -10.84 12.77 17.17
C SER A 846 -11.68 13.98 16.82
N ASP A 847 -12.30 14.65 17.79
CA ASP A 847 -13.15 15.82 17.55
C ASP A 847 -12.36 17.08 17.17
N GLU A 848 -11.04 17.10 17.39
CA GLU A 848 -10.15 18.20 17.01
C GLU A 848 -9.47 17.95 15.64
N ALA A 849 -9.59 16.75 15.08
CA ALA A 849 -8.84 16.33 13.91
C ALA A 849 -9.55 16.77 12.61
N ASP A 850 -9.37 18.02 12.21
CA ASP A 850 -10.07 18.69 11.10
C ASP A 850 -9.16 19.10 9.93
N PHE A 851 -7.88 18.71 9.94
CA PHE A 851 -6.96 18.92 8.80
C PHE A 851 -6.21 17.66 8.36
N ILE A 852 -5.92 17.59 7.07
CA ILE A 852 -5.00 16.62 6.47
C ILE A 852 -3.78 17.31 5.86
N ARG A 853 -2.62 16.63 5.86
CA ARG A 853 -1.40 17.13 5.23
C ARG A 853 -1.23 16.56 3.82
N VAL A 854 -1.05 17.45 2.84
CA VAL A 854 -0.91 17.12 1.41
C VAL A 854 0.47 17.54 0.91
N LEU A 855 1.16 16.63 0.21
CA LEU A 855 2.47 16.89 -0.38
C LEU A 855 2.34 17.84 -1.58
N LEU A 856 3.16 18.88 -1.63
CA LEU A 856 3.29 19.75 -2.79
C LEU A 856 4.43 19.25 -3.69
N PRO A 857 4.33 19.47 -5.01
CA PRO A 857 5.38 19.05 -5.93
C PRO A 857 6.72 19.78 -5.69
N ASN A 858 7.77 19.01 -5.40
CA ASN A 858 9.12 19.52 -5.17
C ASN A 858 9.87 19.79 -6.49
N GLN A 859 10.66 20.87 -6.52
CA GLN A 859 11.56 21.20 -7.65
C GLN A 859 13.05 21.12 -7.30
N ILE A 860 13.39 21.12 -6.00
CA ILE A 860 14.77 21.23 -5.53
C ILE A 860 15.24 19.87 -5.01
N PHE A 861 16.31 19.36 -5.62
CA PHE A 861 16.97 18.10 -5.26
C PHE A 861 18.41 18.36 -4.84
N VAL A 862 18.76 17.99 -3.61
CA VAL A 862 20.10 18.16 -3.05
C VAL A 862 20.89 16.86 -3.21
N LYS A 863 22.12 16.91 -3.75
CA LYS A 863 22.98 15.72 -3.90
C LYS A 863 23.35 15.16 -2.52
N THR A 864 23.15 13.85 -2.34
CA THR A 864 23.46 13.15 -1.09
C THR A 864 24.17 11.82 -1.33
N HIS A 865 24.87 11.37 -0.29
CA HIS A 865 25.33 9.99 -0.16
C HIS A 865 24.49 9.29 0.91
N GLN A 866 23.92 8.15 0.55
CA GLN A 866 22.97 7.41 1.38
C GLN A 866 23.58 6.11 1.87
N ASN A 867 23.49 5.84 3.17
CA ASN A 867 23.82 4.57 3.78
C ASN A 867 22.59 3.99 4.47
N LYS A 868 22.25 2.75 4.13
CA LYS A 868 21.18 1.99 4.77
C LYS A 868 21.76 0.75 5.44
N LEU A 869 21.59 0.60 6.74
CA LEU A 869 21.94 -0.62 7.46
C LEU A 869 20.70 -1.13 8.21
N SER A 870 20.37 -2.40 8.02
CA SER A 870 19.38 -3.13 8.80
C SER A 870 20.05 -4.35 9.40
N GLN A 871 20.14 -4.40 10.73
CA GLN A 871 20.71 -5.51 11.47
C GLN A 871 19.69 -6.04 12.48
N ILE A 872 19.31 -7.30 12.33
CA ILE A 872 18.46 -8.02 13.29
C ILE A 872 19.27 -9.15 13.91
N ILE A 873 19.28 -9.22 15.23
CA ILE A 873 19.90 -10.28 16.02
C ILE A 873 18.83 -10.89 16.90
N THR A 874 18.59 -12.20 16.75
CA THR A 874 17.65 -12.94 17.59
C THR A 874 18.38 -14.00 18.40
N LEU A 875 18.20 -13.97 19.72
CA LEU A 875 18.68 -14.96 20.66
C LEU A 875 17.49 -15.74 21.26
N ASN A 876 17.27 -16.97 20.79
CA ASN A 876 16.17 -17.84 21.19
C ASN A 876 16.65 -19.00 22.07
N LEU A 877 16.89 -18.72 23.35
CA LEU A 877 17.33 -19.73 24.33
C LEU A 877 16.20 -20.67 24.79
N GLN A 878 14.93 -20.36 24.47
CA GLN A 878 13.76 -21.15 24.87
C GLN A 878 13.81 -22.61 24.39
N GLN A 879 14.58 -22.88 23.33
CA GLN A 879 14.85 -24.23 22.83
C GLN A 879 15.52 -25.14 23.88
N TRP A 880 16.09 -24.57 24.94
CA TRP A 880 16.71 -25.31 26.05
C TRP A 880 15.76 -25.62 27.20
N SER A 881 14.46 -25.36 27.06
CA SER A 881 13.46 -25.55 28.12
C SER A 881 13.42 -26.96 28.74
N GLY A 882 13.79 -27.99 27.97
CA GLY A 882 13.91 -29.39 28.41
C GLY A 882 15.30 -29.83 28.89
N LYS A 883 16.28 -28.93 29.04
CA LYS A 883 17.63 -29.23 29.52
C LYS A 883 17.79 -28.92 31.01
N THR A 884 18.86 -29.43 31.64
CA THR A 884 19.19 -29.24 33.05
C THR A 884 20.36 -28.24 33.23
N GLY A 885 20.61 -27.81 34.48
CA GLY A 885 21.70 -26.89 34.83
C GLY A 885 21.54 -25.48 34.24
N PHE A 886 22.65 -24.85 33.83
CA PHE A 886 22.67 -23.49 33.26
C PHE A 886 21.71 -23.32 32.07
N LYS A 887 21.60 -24.34 31.20
CA LYS A 887 20.70 -24.30 30.04
C LYS A 887 19.23 -24.14 30.44
N LYS A 888 18.82 -24.67 31.59
CA LYS A 888 17.47 -24.47 32.12
C LYS A 888 17.22 -23.01 32.47
N ILE A 889 18.17 -22.39 33.18
CA ILE A 889 18.10 -20.97 33.58
C ILE A 889 18.08 -20.08 32.33
N ALA A 890 19.02 -20.31 31.40
CA ALA A 890 19.11 -19.60 30.14
C ALA A 890 17.83 -19.75 29.29
N SER A 891 17.12 -20.89 29.35
CA SER A 891 15.88 -21.12 28.59
C SER A 891 14.73 -20.19 28.95
N HIS A 892 14.82 -19.48 30.07
CA HIS A 892 13.84 -18.47 30.43
C HIS A 892 14.03 -17.18 29.62
N PHE A 893 15.20 -16.95 29.03
CA PHE A 893 15.53 -15.72 28.33
C PHE A 893 15.26 -15.81 26.82
N TYR A 894 14.82 -14.70 26.24
CA TYR A 894 14.72 -14.48 24.80
C TYR A 894 15.10 -13.03 24.53
N ASN A 895 15.96 -12.77 23.55
CA ASN A 895 16.33 -11.41 23.20
C ASN A 895 16.24 -11.18 21.70
N GLN A 896 15.77 -9.99 21.33
CA GLN A 896 15.79 -9.52 19.95
C GLN A 896 16.34 -8.10 19.92
N THR A 897 17.40 -7.89 19.15
CA THR A 897 17.99 -6.58 18.87
C THR A 897 17.74 -6.25 17.42
N SER A 898 17.26 -5.04 17.15
CA SER A 898 17.10 -4.45 15.83
C SER A 898 17.85 -3.13 15.80
N TYR A 899 18.67 -2.91 14.78
CA TYR A 899 19.31 -1.64 14.48
C TYR A 899 19.05 -1.33 13.01
N LEU A 900 18.23 -0.33 12.74
CA LEU A 900 17.93 0.17 11.41
C LEU A 900 18.42 1.61 11.32
N ILE A 901 19.15 1.94 10.28
CA ILE A 901 19.56 3.31 9.97
C ILE A 901 19.47 3.53 8.47
N ASP A 902 18.78 4.58 8.06
CA ASP A 902 18.82 5.16 6.72
C ASP A 902 19.31 6.59 6.87
N ARG A 903 20.49 6.87 6.35
CA ARG A 903 21.14 8.16 6.53
C ARG A 903 21.59 8.74 5.21
N LYS A 904 21.22 10.00 4.98
CA LYS A 904 21.54 10.79 3.80
C LYS A 904 22.38 11.99 4.20
N VAL A 905 23.62 12.01 3.73
CA VAL A 905 24.59 13.06 4.03
C VAL A 905 24.80 13.92 2.80
N PHE A 906 24.86 15.23 2.97
CA PHE A 906 25.21 16.17 1.90
C PHE A 906 26.54 15.75 1.27
N ARG A 907 26.55 15.70 -0.06
CA ARG A 907 27.73 15.26 -0.80
C ARG A 907 28.44 16.44 -1.43
N SER A 908 29.63 16.75 -0.91
CA SER A 908 30.57 17.72 -1.49
C SER A 908 31.78 17.01 -2.09
N GLY A 909 31.91 17.04 -3.42
CA GLY A 909 33.02 16.41 -4.14
C GLY A 909 33.04 14.87 -4.10
N ASP A 910 34.24 14.32 -3.87
CA ASP A 910 34.58 12.90 -4.06
C ASP A 910 34.55 12.05 -2.76
N SER A 911 34.20 12.61 -1.61
CA SER A 911 34.18 11.86 -0.35
C SER A 911 32.96 10.95 -0.23
N PHE A 912 33.19 9.65 0.03
CA PHE A 912 32.15 8.69 0.43
C PHE A 912 32.19 8.49 1.94
N ASP A 913 31.17 8.97 2.66
CA ASP A 913 30.99 8.57 4.06
C ASP A 913 30.33 7.20 4.08
N LEU A 914 31.12 6.13 4.18
CA LEU A 914 30.61 4.76 4.26
C LEU A 914 30.23 4.32 5.67
N ASN A 915 30.46 5.18 6.67
CA ASN A 915 30.18 4.86 8.05
C ASN A 915 28.74 5.29 8.37
N PRO A 916 27.77 4.37 8.45
CA PRO A 916 26.41 4.75 8.79
C PRO A 916 26.33 5.44 10.17
N PHE A 917 27.28 5.17 11.07
CA PHE A 917 27.28 5.63 12.46
C PHE A 917 27.94 6.99 12.71
N ASN A 918 28.59 7.61 11.71
CA ASN A 918 29.42 8.80 11.90
C ASN A 918 28.62 10.10 12.06
N ASP A 919 28.16 10.51 13.24
CA ASP A 919 27.34 11.73 13.36
C ASP A 919 28.01 12.99 12.76
N SER A 920 27.35 13.63 11.79
CA SER A 920 27.90 14.76 11.02
C SER A 920 26.87 15.87 10.83
N LYS A 921 27.33 17.13 10.92
CA LYS A 921 26.51 18.32 10.63
C LYS A 921 25.95 18.34 9.20
N SER A 922 26.60 17.65 8.27
CA SER A 922 26.18 17.50 6.88
C SER A 922 25.02 16.52 6.66
N THR A 923 24.50 15.88 7.71
CA THR A 923 23.33 14.98 7.60
C THR A 923 22.08 15.78 7.26
N LEU A 924 21.51 15.54 6.08
CA LEU A 924 20.29 16.19 5.60
C LEU A 924 19.04 15.32 5.82
N GLY A 925 19.22 14.01 5.93
CA GLY A 925 18.15 13.07 6.23
C GLY A 925 18.64 11.93 7.11
N LEU A 926 17.84 11.54 8.11
CA LEU A 926 18.12 10.44 9.01
C LEU A 926 16.83 9.72 9.39
N ASN A 927 16.86 8.39 9.39
CA ASN A 927 15.89 7.54 10.04
C ASN A 927 16.66 6.44 10.77
N LEU A 928 16.84 6.60 12.07
CA LEU A 928 17.53 5.67 12.95
C LEU A 928 16.51 5.06 13.91
N ASN A 929 16.46 3.74 13.98
CA ASN A 929 15.64 2.98 14.91
C ASN A 929 16.48 1.86 15.55
N PHE A 930 16.78 2.01 16.84
CA PHE A 930 17.41 0.97 17.64
C PHE A 930 16.42 0.44 18.67
N ARG A 931 16.24 -0.88 18.69
CA ARG A 931 15.34 -1.55 19.62
C ARG A 931 15.97 -2.84 20.15
N ASN A 932 16.14 -2.95 21.46
CA ASN A 932 16.48 -4.20 22.13
C ASN A 932 15.34 -4.62 23.04
N SER A 933 14.81 -5.82 22.86
CA SER A 933 13.78 -6.40 23.74
C SER A 933 14.28 -7.69 24.36
N LEU A 934 14.55 -7.65 25.67
CA LEU A 934 14.92 -8.79 26.50
C LEU A 934 13.70 -9.28 27.27
N PHE A 935 13.41 -10.57 27.17
CA PHE A 935 12.31 -11.22 27.87
C PHE A 935 12.83 -12.29 28.80
N PHE A 936 12.23 -12.37 29.98
CA PHE A 936 12.29 -13.49 30.90
C PHE A 936 10.90 -14.14 30.96
N ASN A 937 10.82 -15.47 30.84
CA ASN A 937 9.56 -16.22 30.81
C ASN A 937 8.55 -15.74 29.74
N ARG A 938 9.04 -15.38 28.54
CA ARG A 938 8.18 -14.98 27.41
C ARG A 938 7.08 -16.03 27.19
N GLY A 939 5.82 -15.57 27.23
CA GLY A 939 4.64 -16.40 26.98
C GLY A 939 4.07 -17.20 28.16
N LYS A 940 4.65 -17.12 29.38
CA LYS A 940 4.21 -17.93 30.53
C LYS A 940 3.30 -17.23 31.55
N GLN A 941 3.21 -15.90 31.52
CA GLN A 941 2.49 -15.06 32.52
C GLN A 941 2.92 -15.28 33.98
N LYS A 942 4.05 -15.95 34.22
CA LYS A 942 4.57 -16.27 35.55
C LYS A 942 5.94 -15.66 35.70
N TYR A 943 6.00 -14.52 36.41
CA TYR A 943 7.20 -13.70 36.47
C TYR A 943 7.71 -13.40 35.05
N THR A 944 6.80 -13.06 34.14
CA THR A 944 7.18 -12.67 32.78
C THR A 944 7.65 -11.23 32.86
N THR A 945 8.92 -10.99 32.58
CA THR A 945 9.51 -9.65 32.61
C THR A 945 10.02 -9.33 31.23
N SER A 946 9.69 -8.17 30.68
CA SER A 946 10.32 -7.66 29.47
C SER A 946 10.94 -6.31 29.75
N TYR A 947 12.19 -6.17 29.34
CA TYR A 947 12.90 -4.91 29.29
C TYR A 947 13.09 -4.55 27.82
N THR A 948 12.61 -3.37 27.42
CA THR A 948 12.80 -2.83 26.07
C THR A 948 13.54 -1.51 26.16
N TYR A 949 14.64 -1.41 25.43
CA TYR A 949 15.28 -0.13 25.15
C TYR A 949 15.00 0.26 23.71
N LEU A 950 14.53 1.50 23.50
CA LEU A 950 14.24 2.09 22.21
C LEU A 950 15.01 3.40 22.10
N ALA A 951 15.66 3.62 20.96
CA ALA A 951 16.24 4.89 20.58
C ALA A 951 15.93 5.14 19.11
N ASN A 952 15.09 6.15 18.85
CA ASN A 952 14.71 6.58 17.52
C ASN A 952 15.23 7.99 17.29
N SER A 953 15.74 8.27 16.09
CA SER A 953 16.10 9.62 15.67
C SER A 953 15.69 9.78 14.21
N THR A 954 14.93 10.82 13.91
CA THR A 954 14.46 11.16 12.56
C THR A 954 14.88 12.57 12.24
N LYS A 955 15.42 12.79 11.04
CA LYS A 955 15.81 14.09 10.53
C LYS A 955 15.30 14.24 9.11
N ASN A 956 14.53 15.29 8.83
CA ASN A 956 13.93 15.56 7.53
C ASN A 956 14.31 16.96 7.04
N LEU A 957 14.52 17.09 5.73
CA LEU A 957 14.72 18.36 5.05
C LEU A 957 13.39 18.79 4.40
N ILE A 958 12.74 19.77 5.02
CA ILE A 958 11.52 20.39 4.49
C ILE A 958 11.85 21.76 3.90
N SER A 959 10.92 22.38 3.16
CA SER A 959 11.07 23.73 2.60
C SER A 959 11.53 24.74 3.66
N LEU A 960 10.98 24.58 4.85
CA LEU A 960 11.19 25.35 6.07
C LEU A 960 12.49 25.03 6.83
N GLY A 961 13.40 24.19 6.32
CA GLY A 961 14.67 23.84 6.97
C GLY A 961 14.71 22.42 7.53
N LEU A 962 15.72 22.09 8.34
CA LEU A 962 15.86 20.77 8.94
C LEU A 962 14.99 20.63 10.20
N GLN A 963 14.22 19.54 10.27
CA GLN A 963 13.48 19.14 11.47
C GLN A 963 14.01 17.80 11.98
N THR A 964 14.37 17.74 13.27
CA THR A 964 14.89 16.55 13.95
C THR A 964 13.97 16.16 15.10
N ASN A 965 13.59 14.90 15.19
CA ASN A 965 12.87 14.34 16.34
C ASN A 965 13.63 13.14 16.91
N GLU A 966 13.88 13.13 18.21
CA GLU A 966 14.54 12.03 18.92
C GLU A 966 13.65 11.48 20.04
N LEU A 967 13.57 10.15 20.15
CA LEU A 967 12.88 9.47 21.23
C LEU A 967 13.80 8.42 21.82
N ARG A 968 14.05 8.48 23.13
CA ARG A 968 14.77 7.44 23.87
C ARG A 968 13.87 6.94 24.99
N SER A 969 13.76 5.63 25.15
CA SER A 969 12.93 5.06 26.22
C SER A 969 13.48 3.73 26.73
N HIS A 970 13.54 3.61 28.05
CA HIS A 970 13.71 2.38 28.80
C HIS A 970 12.35 1.96 29.35
N GLN A 971 11.84 0.82 28.89
CA GLN A 971 10.57 0.27 29.32
C GLN A 971 10.78 -1.05 30.05
N LEU A 972 10.33 -1.13 31.29
CA LEU A 972 10.24 -2.36 32.06
C LEU A 972 8.76 -2.74 32.21
N VAL A 973 8.41 -3.95 31.77
CA VAL A 973 7.09 -4.54 32.00
C VAL A 973 7.26 -5.83 32.80
N PHE A 974 6.66 -5.88 33.98
CA PHE A 974 6.63 -7.06 34.83
C PHE A 974 5.20 -7.59 34.92
N LEU A 975 5.03 -8.88 34.63
CA LEU A 975 3.75 -9.55 34.62
C LEU A 975 3.80 -10.82 35.48
N HIS A 976 2.95 -10.91 36.49
CA HIS A 976 2.89 -12.09 37.36
C HIS A 976 1.45 -12.47 37.71
N LYS A 977 1.04 -13.65 37.26
CA LYS A 977 -0.22 -14.29 37.63
C LYS A 977 -0.07 -15.00 38.98
N VAL A 978 -0.72 -14.48 40.02
CA VAL A 978 -0.81 -15.08 41.36
C VAL A 978 -2.03 -16.00 41.40
N LYS A 979 -1.79 -17.30 41.63
CA LYS A 979 -2.81 -18.36 41.49
C LYS A 979 -3.48 -18.27 40.10
N SER A 980 -4.80 -18.46 40.02
CA SER A 980 -5.58 -18.26 38.80
C SER A 980 -6.28 -16.90 38.73
N SER A 981 -6.33 -16.14 39.83
CA SER A 981 -7.30 -15.03 40.00
C SER A 981 -6.71 -13.62 40.02
N TYR A 982 -5.39 -13.43 40.17
CA TYR A 982 -4.80 -12.07 40.21
C TYR A 982 -3.66 -11.97 39.22
N LEU A 983 -3.64 -10.90 38.44
CA LEU A 983 -2.58 -10.56 37.51
C LEU A 983 -2.01 -9.20 37.90
N ILE A 984 -0.78 -9.21 38.36
CA ILE A 984 -0.03 -8.01 38.67
C ILE A 984 0.73 -7.61 37.40
N ASN A 985 0.54 -6.38 36.95
CA ASN A 985 1.29 -5.76 35.88
C ASN A 985 1.93 -4.47 36.41
N LEU A 986 3.24 -4.36 36.32
CA LEU A 986 3.96 -3.13 36.61
C LEU A 986 4.68 -2.69 35.34
N LYS A 987 4.31 -1.53 34.83
CA LYS A 987 5.01 -0.84 33.74
C LYS A 987 5.80 0.32 34.34
N ALA A 988 7.05 0.47 33.94
CA ALA A 988 7.86 1.64 34.26
C ALA A 988 8.57 2.09 32.99
N ASP A 989 8.46 3.38 32.66
CA ASP A 989 9.10 4.00 31.50
C ASP A 989 9.95 5.17 31.95
N LEU A 990 11.16 5.25 31.41
CA LEU A 990 12.09 6.36 31.62
C LEU A 990 12.62 6.75 30.25
N GLY A 991 12.57 8.03 29.89
CA GLY A 991 12.93 8.41 28.53
C GLY A 991 13.10 9.90 28.30
N SER A 992 13.40 10.25 27.06
CA SER A 992 13.41 11.62 26.56
C SER A 992 12.72 11.69 25.20
N ASN A 993 12.07 12.81 24.92
CA ASN A 993 11.48 13.13 23.62
C ASN A 993 11.89 14.54 23.23
N THR A 994 12.63 14.67 22.15
CA THR A 994 13.25 15.93 21.71
C THR A 994 12.74 16.28 20.31
N SER A 995 12.38 17.55 20.09
CA SER A 995 12.10 18.09 18.75
C SER A 995 12.94 19.35 18.53
N ILE A 996 13.58 19.44 17.37
CA ILE A 996 14.42 20.57 16.98
C ILE A 996 14.10 20.94 15.53
N SER A 997 13.64 22.16 15.33
CA SER A 997 13.42 22.83 14.06
C SER A 997 14.49 23.90 13.86
N GLU A 998 15.07 23.97 12.67
CA GLU A 998 16.11 24.94 12.31
C GLU A 998 15.60 26.38 12.29
N ASN A 999 14.38 26.60 11.79
CA ASN A 999 13.83 27.95 11.56
C ASN A 999 12.67 28.32 12.50
N PHE A 1000 12.20 27.40 13.35
CA PHE A 1000 11.04 27.61 14.23
C PHE A 1000 11.36 27.23 15.67
N GLU A 1001 12.03 28.12 16.40
CA GLU A 1001 12.44 27.87 17.79
C GLU A 1001 11.26 27.57 18.72
N GLN A 1002 10.08 28.13 18.47
CA GLN A 1002 8.86 27.90 19.26
C GLN A 1002 8.37 26.44 19.26
N ARG A 1003 8.84 25.61 18.33
CA ARG A 1003 8.52 24.17 18.26
C ARG A 1003 9.57 23.29 18.94
N ASN A 1004 10.66 23.88 19.42
CA ASN A 1004 11.77 23.13 20.00
C ASN A 1004 11.46 22.74 21.44
N TYR A 1005 11.62 21.47 21.77
CA TYR A 1005 11.49 20.98 23.15
C TYR A 1005 12.45 19.82 23.40
N ASP A 1006 12.82 19.62 24.67
CA ASP A 1006 13.51 18.43 25.15
C ASP A 1006 12.83 17.94 26.43
N LEU A 1007 11.92 16.98 26.28
CA LEU A 1007 11.08 16.48 27.36
C LEU A 1007 11.76 15.29 28.02
N ALA A 1008 12.10 15.40 29.31
CA ALA A 1008 12.44 14.24 30.13
C ALA A 1008 11.15 13.60 30.67
N LEU A 1009 10.98 12.28 30.47
CA LEU A 1009 9.77 11.54 30.84
C LEU A 1009 10.09 10.46 31.88
N THR A 1010 9.25 10.36 32.91
CA THR A 1010 9.23 9.23 33.85
C THR A 1010 7.80 8.81 34.09
N GLU A 1011 7.49 7.53 33.91
CA GLU A 1011 6.18 6.94 34.14
C GLU A 1011 6.32 5.69 35.02
N ILE A 1012 5.52 5.58 36.08
CA ILE A 1012 5.36 4.34 36.84
C ILE A 1012 3.86 4.01 36.91
N SER A 1013 3.51 2.85 36.38
CA SER A 1013 2.14 2.44 36.10
C SER A 1013 1.84 1.05 36.67
N PRO A 1014 1.66 0.90 38.00
CA PRO A 1014 1.14 -0.33 38.59
C PRO A 1014 -0.32 -0.57 38.19
N LYS A 1015 -0.61 -1.83 37.89
CA LYS A 1015 -1.93 -2.31 37.56
C LYS A 1015 -2.18 -3.66 38.22
N LEU A 1016 -3.29 -3.75 38.96
CA LEU A 1016 -3.76 -4.99 39.55
C LEU A 1016 -5.05 -5.41 38.83
N SER A 1017 -5.03 -6.55 38.16
CA SER A 1017 -6.22 -7.15 37.56
C SER A 1017 -6.69 -8.34 38.39
N TYR A 1018 -7.95 -8.34 38.80
CA TYR A 1018 -8.64 -9.50 39.34
C TYR A 1018 -9.35 -10.24 38.21
N LEU A 1019 -8.93 -11.47 37.95
CA LEU A 1019 -9.45 -12.38 36.93
C LEU A 1019 -10.56 -13.22 37.57
N PHE A 1020 -11.82 -12.85 37.36
CA PHE A 1020 -12.98 -13.65 37.78
C PHE A 1020 -13.04 -14.97 37.02
N SER A 1021 -12.66 -14.94 35.75
CA SER A 1021 -12.50 -16.09 34.86
C SER A 1021 -11.47 -15.74 33.78
N ASP A 1022 -11.20 -16.65 32.85
CA ASP A 1022 -10.36 -16.34 31.67
C ASP A 1022 -10.98 -15.26 30.77
N ASN A 1023 -12.28 -14.98 30.95
CA ASN A 1023 -13.10 -14.10 30.11
C ASN A 1023 -13.58 -12.85 30.86
N CYS A 1024 -13.25 -12.65 32.14
CA CYS A 1024 -13.75 -11.51 32.91
C CYS A 1024 -12.70 -11.02 33.89
N ARG A 1025 -12.36 -9.73 33.83
CA ARG A 1025 -11.43 -9.08 34.74
C ARG A 1025 -11.85 -7.67 35.09
N ILE A 1026 -11.61 -7.29 36.34
CA ILE A 1026 -11.60 -5.90 36.78
C ILE A 1026 -10.14 -5.52 37.01
N GLU A 1027 -9.75 -4.32 36.61
CA GLU A 1027 -8.43 -3.78 36.85
C GLU A 1027 -8.50 -2.43 37.53
N ALA A 1028 -7.66 -2.23 38.54
CA ALA A 1028 -7.37 -0.93 39.10
C ALA A 1028 -5.95 -0.57 38.67
N PHE A 1029 -5.76 0.65 38.17
CA PHE A 1029 -4.46 1.14 37.75
C PHE A 1029 -4.25 2.56 38.25
N TYR A 1030 -2.98 2.84 38.53
CA TYR A 1030 -2.51 4.16 38.87
C TYR A 1030 -1.27 4.41 38.02
N ALA A 1031 -1.15 5.58 37.41
CA ALA A 1031 0.06 6.01 36.75
C ALA A 1031 0.51 7.36 37.31
N PHE A 1032 1.78 7.42 37.69
CA PHE A 1032 2.46 8.66 38.05
C PHE A 1032 3.40 9.02 36.90
N ASN A 1033 3.20 10.20 36.31
CA ASN A 1033 3.97 10.68 35.16
C ASN A 1033 4.57 12.06 35.46
N THR A 1034 5.84 12.23 35.14
CA THR A 1034 6.48 13.55 35.11
C THR A 1034 7.04 13.83 33.73
N LYS A 1035 6.69 14.98 33.15
CA LYS A 1035 7.29 15.50 31.93
C LYS A 1035 7.89 16.87 32.22
N THR A 1036 9.17 17.08 31.94
CA THR A 1036 9.83 18.37 32.13
C THR A 1036 10.57 18.76 30.87
N ASN A 1037 10.29 19.93 30.32
CA ASN A 1037 11.08 20.53 29.27
C ASN A 1037 12.39 21.05 29.87
N THR A 1038 13.53 20.68 29.30
CA THR A 1038 14.87 21.06 29.78
C THR A 1038 15.44 22.28 29.04
N ILE A 1039 14.69 22.80 28.06
CA ILE A 1039 15.01 23.99 27.27
C ILE A 1039 13.82 24.97 27.27
N GLY A 1040 14.00 26.18 26.75
CA GLY A 1040 12.91 27.16 26.67
C GLY A 1040 12.45 27.65 28.05
N ASP A 1041 11.13 27.69 28.26
CA ASP A 1041 10.49 28.19 29.50
C ASP A 1041 10.43 27.13 30.62
N GLU A 1042 11.13 26.00 30.46
CA GLU A 1042 11.23 24.90 31.42
C GLU A 1042 9.87 24.35 31.89
N GLU A 1043 8.90 24.22 30.96
CA GLU A 1043 7.56 23.77 31.29
C GLU A 1043 7.56 22.38 31.93
N ALA A 1044 6.83 22.23 33.02
CA ALA A 1044 6.84 21.01 33.82
C ALA A 1044 5.41 20.53 34.09
N LEU A 1045 5.18 19.23 33.95
CA LEU A 1045 3.94 18.55 34.27
C LEU A 1045 4.20 17.41 35.26
N THR A 1046 3.55 17.47 36.40
CA THR A 1046 3.33 16.29 37.26
C THR A 1046 1.91 15.81 37.08
N ARG A 1047 1.74 14.56 36.63
CA ARG A 1047 0.45 13.99 36.28
C ARG A 1047 0.15 12.73 37.08
N HIS A 1048 -1.04 12.71 37.67
CA HIS A 1048 -1.57 11.56 38.39
C HIS A 1048 -2.80 11.01 37.67
N ASP A 1049 -2.69 9.79 37.17
CA ASP A 1049 -3.79 9.06 36.51
C ASP A 1049 -4.29 7.97 37.45
N LEU A 1050 -5.48 8.12 38.00
CA LEU A 1050 -6.16 7.07 38.75
C LEU A 1050 -7.30 6.52 37.91
N GLY A 1051 -7.36 5.21 37.72
CA GLY A 1051 -8.45 4.63 36.94
C GLY A 1051 -8.84 3.21 37.31
N MET A 1052 -10.05 2.88 36.86
CA MET A 1052 -10.63 1.55 36.96
C MET A 1052 -11.03 1.09 35.57
N GLY A 1053 -10.73 -0.17 35.27
CA GLY A 1053 -11.08 -0.84 34.04
C GLY A 1053 -11.92 -2.09 34.32
N PHE A 1054 -12.85 -2.39 33.44
CA PHE A 1054 -13.59 -3.63 33.39
C PHE A 1054 -13.41 -4.22 32.00
N SER A 1055 -12.95 -5.46 31.89
CA SER A 1055 -12.89 -6.19 30.64
C SER A 1055 -13.64 -7.51 30.78
N PHE A 1056 -14.66 -7.71 29.96
CA PHE A 1056 -15.35 -8.98 29.76
C PHE A 1056 -15.18 -9.40 28.31
N SER A 1057 -14.90 -10.66 28.05
CA SER A 1057 -14.70 -11.21 26.71
C SER A 1057 -15.05 -12.68 26.70
N GLU A 1058 -16.32 -13.00 26.46
CA GLU A 1058 -16.75 -14.37 26.25
C GLU A 1058 -16.43 -14.81 24.81
N ALA A 1059 -15.66 -15.88 24.66
CA ALA A 1059 -15.25 -16.40 23.36
C ALA A 1059 -16.47 -16.52 22.44
N SER A 1060 -16.45 -15.78 21.33
CA SER A 1060 -17.43 -15.73 20.24
C SER A 1060 -18.77 -14.99 20.44
N LYS A 1061 -19.01 -14.29 21.56
CA LYS A 1061 -20.33 -13.62 21.79
C LYS A 1061 -20.28 -12.15 22.18
N LEU A 1062 -19.47 -11.78 23.16
CA LEU A 1062 -19.47 -10.42 23.71
C LEU A 1062 -18.10 -10.06 24.29
N SER A 1063 -17.57 -8.92 23.87
CA SER A 1063 -16.45 -8.20 24.46
C SER A 1063 -16.94 -6.86 24.98
N LEU A 1064 -16.63 -6.52 26.22
CA LEU A 1064 -16.96 -5.25 26.84
C LEU A 1064 -15.71 -4.75 27.56
N ASN A 1065 -15.26 -3.56 27.22
CA ASN A 1065 -14.18 -2.86 27.90
C ASN A 1065 -14.69 -1.50 28.35
N ALA A 1066 -14.69 -1.23 29.64
CA ALA A 1066 -15.03 0.08 30.18
C ALA A 1066 -13.84 0.58 30.98
N GLN A 1067 -13.49 1.85 30.84
CA GLN A 1067 -12.43 2.50 31.61
C GLN A 1067 -12.90 3.87 32.07
N ILE A 1068 -12.66 4.20 33.32
CA ILE A 1068 -12.83 5.56 33.86
C ILE A 1068 -11.49 5.97 34.44
N LYS A 1069 -11.08 7.19 34.16
CA LYS A 1069 -9.82 7.77 34.61
C LYS A 1069 -10.04 9.19 35.11
N TYR A 1070 -9.55 9.46 36.31
CA TYR A 1070 -9.32 10.79 36.84
C TYR A 1070 -7.85 11.15 36.60
N ILE A 1071 -7.61 12.31 36.01
CA ILE A 1071 -6.29 12.82 35.64
C ILE A 1071 -6.11 14.17 36.34
N LYS A 1072 -5.12 14.28 37.23
CA LYS A 1072 -4.70 15.59 37.77
C LYS A 1072 -3.42 16.02 37.08
N ASN A 1073 -3.51 17.10 36.30
CA ASN A 1073 -2.38 17.74 35.64
C ASN A 1073 -1.93 18.94 36.49
N ASP A 1074 -0.80 18.81 37.18
CA ASP A 1074 -0.13 19.93 37.84
C ASP A 1074 0.92 20.47 36.86
N PHE A 1075 0.54 21.49 36.09
CA PHE A 1075 1.33 22.06 34.99
C PHE A 1075 1.85 23.45 35.35
N ALA A 1076 3.14 23.69 35.11
CA ALA A 1076 3.80 24.98 35.22
C ALA A 1076 4.34 25.39 33.84
N GLY A 1077 3.92 26.56 33.34
CA GLY A 1077 4.28 27.08 32.01
C GLY A 1077 3.11 27.79 31.32
N SER A 1078 3.32 28.34 30.12
CA SER A 1078 2.23 28.84 29.27
C SER A 1078 1.48 27.68 28.65
N ALA A 1079 0.15 27.61 28.81
CA ALA A 1079 -0.67 26.56 28.20
C ALA A 1079 -0.89 26.76 26.68
N PHE A 1080 -0.53 27.93 26.15
CA PHE A 1080 -0.73 28.32 24.75
C PHE A 1080 0.60 28.30 23.99
N SER A 1081 1.23 27.14 23.93
CA SER A 1081 2.46 26.91 23.16
C SER A 1081 2.45 25.51 22.52
N PRO A 1082 3.19 25.29 21.41
CA PRO A 1082 3.34 23.95 20.82
C PRO A 1082 3.84 22.91 21.83
N VAL A 1083 4.80 23.31 22.68
CA VAL A 1083 5.38 22.43 23.71
C VAL A 1083 4.35 22.05 24.77
N ALA A 1084 3.54 23.00 25.24
CA ALA A 1084 2.50 22.73 26.23
C ALA A 1084 1.43 21.79 25.69
N TYR A 1085 1.03 21.95 24.43
CA TYR A 1085 0.09 21.04 23.76
C TYR A 1085 0.62 19.59 23.73
N GLN A 1086 1.92 19.40 23.46
CA GLN A 1086 2.59 18.09 23.50
C GLN A 1086 2.75 17.53 24.93
N ILE A 1087 3.08 18.36 25.92
CA ILE A 1087 3.23 17.94 27.33
C ILE A 1087 1.89 17.48 27.90
N LEU A 1088 0.84 18.29 27.70
CA LEU A 1088 -0.50 18.08 28.23
C LEU A 1088 -1.31 17.03 27.45
N GLU A 1089 -0.84 16.60 26.28
CA GLU A 1089 -1.56 15.66 25.39
C GLU A 1089 -2.96 16.19 25.05
N GLY A 1090 -3.07 17.49 24.76
CA GLY A 1090 -4.32 18.18 24.46
C GLY A 1090 -5.31 18.34 25.64
N LEU A 1091 -4.94 17.92 26.86
CA LEU A 1091 -5.73 18.17 28.07
C LEU A 1091 -5.41 19.54 28.67
N GLN A 1092 -6.22 20.01 29.62
CA GLN A 1092 -5.95 21.27 30.32
C GLN A 1092 -5.18 21.05 31.62
N PRO A 1093 -4.48 22.07 32.14
CA PRO A 1093 -4.05 22.10 33.53
C PRO A 1093 -5.21 21.88 34.50
N GLY A 1094 -4.93 21.27 35.65
CA GLY A 1094 -5.94 21.00 36.66
C GLY A 1094 -6.59 19.62 36.55
N SER A 1095 -7.85 19.54 36.96
CA SER A 1095 -8.57 18.25 37.07
C SER A 1095 -9.29 17.90 35.77
N ASN A 1096 -8.95 16.72 35.22
CA ASN A 1096 -9.53 16.18 34.00
C ASN A 1096 -10.15 14.81 34.27
N PHE A 1097 -11.23 14.49 33.59
CA PHE A 1097 -11.89 13.20 33.65
C PHE A 1097 -12.05 12.66 32.24
N THR A 1098 -11.69 11.39 32.05
CA THR A 1098 -11.94 10.68 30.79
C THR A 1098 -12.61 9.36 31.09
N TRP A 1099 -13.59 8.97 30.28
CA TRP A 1099 -14.19 7.66 30.34
C TRP A 1099 -14.36 7.10 28.94
N ASN A 1100 -14.09 5.81 28.79
CA ASN A 1100 -14.33 5.09 27.57
C ASN A 1100 -15.16 3.83 27.84
N LEU A 1101 -15.97 3.46 26.86
CA LEU A 1101 -16.75 2.25 26.82
C LEU A 1101 -16.66 1.69 25.41
N LEU A 1102 -16.08 0.50 25.27
CA LEU A 1102 -15.98 -0.25 24.03
C LEU A 1102 -16.75 -1.56 24.23
N ALA A 1103 -17.88 -1.73 23.56
CA ALA A 1103 -18.64 -2.96 23.56
C ALA A 1103 -18.67 -3.55 22.16
N GLN A 1104 -18.15 -4.75 21.98
CA GLN A 1104 -18.27 -5.53 20.75
C GLN A 1104 -19.13 -6.76 21.01
N LYS A 1105 -20.30 -6.87 20.39
CA LYS A 1105 -21.18 -8.03 20.49
C LYS A 1105 -21.23 -8.73 19.15
N ARG A 1106 -20.83 -10.00 19.11
CA ARG A 1106 -21.07 -10.87 17.96
C ARG A 1106 -22.55 -11.24 17.93
N LEU A 1107 -23.30 -10.66 17.00
CA LEU A 1107 -24.72 -10.92 16.82
C LEU A 1107 -24.95 -12.25 16.11
N THR A 1108 -24.11 -12.58 15.13
CA THR A 1108 -24.11 -13.84 14.38
C THR A 1108 -22.68 -14.25 14.05
N GLN A 1109 -22.44 -15.42 13.44
CA GLN A 1109 -21.09 -15.82 12.98
C GLN A 1109 -20.46 -14.81 12.00
N PHE A 1110 -21.29 -14.02 11.33
CA PHE A 1110 -20.91 -13.11 10.25
C PHE A 1110 -21.15 -11.64 10.60
N LEU A 1111 -21.58 -11.29 11.82
CA LEU A 1111 -21.96 -9.91 12.16
C LEU A 1111 -21.58 -9.56 13.60
N ASP A 1112 -20.81 -8.49 13.73
CA ASP A 1112 -20.40 -7.87 14.99
C ASP A 1112 -21.00 -6.45 15.11
N LEU A 1113 -21.47 -6.11 16.30
CA LEU A 1113 -21.87 -4.77 16.70
C LEU A 1113 -20.81 -4.20 17.63
N ASN A 1114 -20.14 -3.13 17.21
CA ASN A 1114 -19.20 -2.35 17.97
C ASN A 1114 -19.86 -1.04 18.43
N LEU A 1115 -19.79 -0.75 19.70
CA LEU A 1115 -20.17 0.51 20.31
C LEU A 1115 -18.91 1.07 20.95
N SER A 1116 -18.47 2.24 20.53
CA SER A 1116 -17.50 3.03 21.28
C SER A 1116 -18.20 4.28 21.83
N TYR A 1117 -17.89 4.61 23.07
CA TYR A 1117 -18.30 5.86 23.68
C TYR A 1117 -17.11 6.41 24.43
N PHE A 1118 -16.75 7.64 24.12
CA PHE A 1118 -15.67 8.39 24.73
C PHE A 1118 -16.26 9.68 25.28
N GLY A 1119 -15.85 10.04 26.49
CA GLY A 1119 -16.14 11.35 27.03
C GLY A 1119 -14.96 11.91 27.78
N ARG A 1120 -14.80 13.23 27.69
CA ARG A 1120 -13.79 13.99 28.40
C ARG A 1120 -14.39 15.24 29.03
N LYS A 1121 -13.88 15.63 30.18
CA LYS A 1121 -14.21 16.88 30.86
C LYS A 1121 -12.94 17.45 31.47
N SER A 1122 -12.61 18.70 31.13
CA SER A 1122 -11.58 19.47 31.82
C SER A 1122 -12.23 20.49 32.78
N GLU A 1123 -11.42 21.17 33.58
CA GLU A 1123 -11.90 22.04 34.65
C GLU A 1123 -12.67 23.26 34.12
N THR A 1124 -12.25 23.81 32.96
CA THR A 1124 -12.81 25.04 32.38
C THR A 1124 -13.66 24.82 31.13
N THR A 1125 -13.73 23.59 30.60
CA THR A 1125 -14.44 23.27 29.37
C THR A 1125 -15.76 22.56 29.64
N HIS A 1126 -16.67 22.68 28.67
CA HIS A 1126 -17.87 21.85 28.64
C HIS A 1126 -17.48 20.39 28.47
N THR A 1127 -18.28 19.49 29.03
CA THR A 1127 -18.08 18.05 28.84
C THR A 1127 -18.23 17.71 27.36
N ILE A 1128 -17.24 17.04 26.78
CA ILE A 1128 -17.28 16.55 25.40
C ILE A 1128 -17.63 15.07 25.42
N HIS A 1129 -18.56 14.69 24.54
CA HIS A 1129 -19.04 13.34 24.37
C HIS A 1129 -18.95 12.96 22.90
N THR A 1130 -18.38 11.79 22.61
CA THR A 1130 -18.30 11.22 21.27
C THR A 1130 -18.72 9.76 21.35
N GLY A 1131 -19.77 9.39 20.63
CA GLY A 1131 -20.24 8.01 20.53
C GLY A 1131 -20.15 7.53 19.09
N THR A 1132 -19.61 6.34 18.89
CA THR A 1132 -19.66 5.63 17.61
C THR A 1132 -20.40 4.32 17.76
N VAL A 1133 -21.40 4.10 16.91
CA VAL A 1133 -22.05 2.79 16.73
C VAL A 1133 -21.61 2.27 15.39
N GLN A 1134 -21.03 1.07 15.34
CA GLN A 1134 -20.50 0.45 14.13
C GLN A 1134 -20.98 -1.00 14.03
N LEU A 1135 -21.56 -1.38 12.91
CA LEU A 1135 -21.82 -2.77 12.53
C LEU A 1135 -20.71 -3.24 11.59
N ARG A 1136 -20.14 -4.40 11.84
CA ARG A 1136 -19.13 -5.06 11.00
C ARG A 1136 -19.62 -6.45 10.62
N ALA A 1137 -19.96 -6.64 9.35
CA ALA A 1137 -20.21 -7.95 8.79
C ALA A 1137 -18.89 -8.58 8.31
N PHE A 1138 -18.72 -9.89 8.49
CA PHE A 1138 -17.62 -10.69 7.97
C PHE A 1138 -18.16 -11.69 6.96
N PHE A 1139 -17.41 -11.92 5.89
CA PHE A 1139 -17.79 -12.83 4.82
C PHE A 1139 -16.79 -13.98 4.70
#